data_AF-A0A9X9PR22-F1
#
_entry.id   AF-A0A9X9PR22-F1
#
_cell.length_a   1.000
_cell.length_b   1.000
_cell.length_c   1.000
_cell.angle_alpha   90.00
_cell.angle_beta   90.00
_cell.angle_gamma   90.00
#
_symmetry.space_group_name_H-M   'P 1'
#
loop_
_entity.id
_entity.type
_entity.pdbx_description
1 polymer ?
#
loop_
_entity_poly.entity_id
_entity_poly.type
_entity_poly.pdbx_seq_one_letter_code
_entity_poly.pdbx_strand_id
1 'polypeptide(L)'
;MSNPMKAIDGLITNLRRYTMDFDGNATIATLDNQLTELMCMISQKEVSISDFEVLTASIHNSASDSQIWASVIDTVNKNFRKPSSNPPNPKRGMMQQQHTSTSKKRNVAESTGYGEIANYLTQALNVELSGKVYRNVGNFWETQFENKAWSDLTSRIWQSYCDHGHCGSDNVFSDNMDEVAMQRWLYAFQDRFLKQLMSIAEKPKSDKPVVKKEPKDPKVRGKFCHTTKTNHFKGVISEQKLDFFIKSATILDCQQHNWRDVRVVGELTASPGQKADKIHQLMRYMREIFYAQPLRRFVQGFCLHQKHVELWVVDRAGAYSSTEIDVIKSQEALVRALSSYMLMSDDELGLDPIIRYDEEDRCFVKIPKGRKKQRTNEISPQPVRRSEAISSRGNTCFKTRDNKYLIKFSWGSGAKRSELEYLELAKKLPGVIHLKKSKSLYKVETHRKGIDFSTGYKWEMNSEEAHLSHGKTMDPKVEDYYMKRELTFAKLSPFGRPLNSCSTVREFVGGIRDAIIGHRNLHEIQILHGDVSEGNIILFGPNHKGVTKGLLIDLDMSTLLQDSRDNDEAKVITGTTKFMALRLLAGIRDKDFSIQQTYRHDLESFFYVLLVGCMSYGRDPESVPDYLEQWCTPSSALNYGMKQSHIVCDFEKQIIGFFSPKFECLKDLARTIRKILFGQPTLSGERFMEYGTPENSDLLYDPIIAALNDSILKLEGKKYSRFTPNDCPLFIYSR
;
A
#
# COMPACT_ATOMS: atom_id res chain seq x y z
N MET A 1 -8.20 54.19 7.21
CA MET A 1 -8.81 53.60 6.00
C MET A 1 -8.60 52.09 6.07
N SER A 2 -9.66 51.29 6.08
CA SER A 2 -9.55 49.82 6.12
C SER A 2 -8.92 49.30 4.84
N ASN A 3 -8.04 48.31 4.94
CA ASN A 3 -7.49 47.63 3.77
C ASN A 3 -8.64 46.94 3.00
N PRO A 4 -8.94 47.33 1.74
CA PRO A 4 -10.07 46.78 0.98
C PRO A 4 -10.01 45.26 0.84
N MET A 5 -8.80 44.69 0.69
CA MET A 5 -8.63 43.24 0.63
C MET A 5 -8.97 42.55 1.94
N LYS A 6 -8.80 43.22 3.09
CA LYS A 6 -9.20 42.68 4.40
C LYS A 6 -10.73 42.64 4.56
N ALA A 7 -11.44 43.58 3.94
CA ALA A 7 -12.90 43.56 3.92
C ALA A 7 -13.43 42.46 2.98
N ILE A 8 -12.78 42.26 1.82
CA ILE A 8 -13.08 41.15 0.89
C ILE A 8 -12.83 39.80 1.57
N ASP A 9 -11.69 39.62 2.24
CA ASP A 9 -11.37 38.40 2.99
C ASP A 9 -12.44 38.07 4.06
N GLY A 10 -12.87 39.09 4.81
CA GLY A 10 -13.97 38.95 5.77
C GLY A 10 -15.31 38.57 5.12
N LEU A 11 -15.63 39.14 3.95
CA LEU A 11 -16.83 38.82 3.19
C LEU A 11 -16.80 37.37 2.70
N ILE A 12 -15.71 36.92 2.06
CA ILE A 12 -15.57 35.54 1.58
C ILE A 12 -15.63 34.54 2.73
N THR A 13 -15.00 34.86 3.86
CA THR A 13 -15.06 34.03 5.09
C THR A 13 -16.50 33.84 5.57
N ASN A 14 -17.32 34.90 5.53
CA ASN A 14 -18.72 34.82 5.96
C ASN A 14 -19.59 34.05 4.95
N LEU A 15 -19.39 34.26 3.64
CA LEU A 15 -20.09 33.51 2.59
C LEU A 15 -19.78 32.01 2.67
N ARG A 16 -18.51 31.65 2.92
CA ARG A 16 -18.11 30.27 3.16
C ARG A 16 -18.75 29.69 4.42
N ARG A 17 -18.82 30.44 5.52
CA ARG A 17 -19.49 29.97 6.72
C ARG A 17 -20.97 29.68 6.45
N TYR A 18 -21.62 30.50 5.62
CA TYR A 18 -23.00 30.28 5.21
C TYR A 18 -23.18 29.03 4.35
N THR A 19 -22.20 28.66 3.50
CA THR A 19 -22.28 27.41 2.72
C THR A 19 -22.21 26.16 3.60
N MET A 20 -21.63 26.24 4.81
CA MET A 20 -21.57 25.13 5.77
C MET A 20 -22.94 24.79 6.39
N ASP A 21 -23.91 25.71 6.36
CA ASP A 21 -25.24 25.47 6.90
C ASP A 21 -26.10 24.55 5.98
N PHE A 22 -25.58 24.19 4.81
CA PHE A 22 -26.27 23.38 3.79
C PHE A 22 -25.54 22.06 3.47
N ASP A 23 -25.08 21.37 4.52
CA ASP A 23 -24.45 20.05 4.40
C ASP A 23 -25.35 19.03 3.67
N GLY A 24 -24.78 18.33 2.68
CA GLY A 24 -25.46 17.30 1.87
C GLY A 24 -25.73 17.66 0.41
N ASN A 25 -25.43 18.89 -0.03
CA ASN A 25 -25.54 19.30 -1.43
C ASN A 25 -24.17 19.34 -2.13
N ALA A 26 -23.94 18.44 -3.10
CA ALA A 26 -22.66 18.31 -3.81
C ALA A 26 -22.21 19.59 -4.54
N THR A 27 -23.15 20.39 -5.04
CA THR A 27 -22.86 21.67 -5.72
C THR A 27 -22.41 22.72 -4.71
N ILE A 28 -23.04 22.79 -3.54
CA ILE A 28 -22.65 23.71 -2.47
C ILE A 28 -21.30 23.30 -1.87
N ALA A 29 -21.05 21.99 -1.71
CA ALA A 29 -19.74 21.49 -1.29
C ALA A 29 -18.62 21.84 -2.28
N THR A 30 -18.92 21.84 -3.58
CA THR A 30 -17.99 22.30 -4.61
C THR A 30 -17.70 23.79 -4.47
N LEU A 31 -18.72 24.61 -4.23
CA LEU A 31 -18.58 26.04 -4.00
C LEU A 31 -17.81 26.35 -2.71
N ASP A 32 -18.02 25.60 -1.61
CA ASP A 32 -17.26 25.75 -0.36
C ASP A 32 -15.75 25.52 -0.59
N ASN A 33 -15.41 24.46 -1.33
CA ASN A 33 -14.02 24.18 -1.69
C ASN A 33 -13.40 25.32 -2.51
N GLN A 34 -14.14 25.83 -3.50
CA GLN A 34 -13.68 26.93 -4.34
C GLN A 34 -13.53 28.26 -3.57
N LEU A 35 -14.44 28.55 -2.65
CA LEU A 35 -14.33 29.72 -1.77
C LEU A 35 -13.14 29.59 -0.82
N THR A 36 -12.87 28.38 -0.32
CA THR A 36 -11.67 28.08 0.49
C THR A 36 -10.39 28.36 -0.28
N GLU A 37 -10.34 27.95 -1.55
CA GLU A 37 -9.19 28.16 -2.41
C GLU A 37 -9.01 29.64 -2.76
N LEU A 38 -10.10 30.38 -2.99
CA LEU A 38 -10.07 31.83 -3.19
C LEU A 38 -9.56 32.57 -1.94
N MET A 39 -9.93 32.14 -0.73
CA MET A 39 -9.36 32.67 0.52
C MET A 39 -7.85 32.44 0.60
N CYS A 40 -7.37 31.27 0.14
CA CYS A 40 -5.94 30.96 0.06
C CYS A 40 -5.23 31.94 -0.90
N MET A 41 -5.78 32.15 -2.10
CA MET A 41 -5.24 33.09 -3.09
C MET A 41 -5.18 34.53 -2.55
N ILE A 42 -6.19 34.98 -1.79
CA ILE A 42 -6.19 36.30 -1.13
C ILE A 42 -5.04 36.38 -0.12
N SER A 43 -4.86 35.36 0.72
CA SER A 43 -3.79 35.31 1.72
C SER A 43 -2.37 35.30 1.11
N GLN A 44 -2.24 34.72 -0.08
CA GLN A 44 -1.00 34.63 -0.85
C GLN A 44 -0.77 35.85 -1.76
N LYS A 45 -1.72 36.80 -1.81
CA LYS A 45 -1.71 37.98 -2.71
C LYS A 45 -1.69 37.61 -4.20
N GLU A 46 -2.25 36.46 -4.56
CA GLU A 46 -2.34 35.98 -5.95
C GLU A 46 -3.50 36.59 -6.73
N VAL A 47 -4.44 37.21 -6.01
CA VAL A 47 -5.59 37.97 -6.56
C VAL A 47 -5.53 39.41 -6.11
N SER A 48 -5.99 40.31 -6.97
CA SER A 48 -6.06 41.75 -6.69
C SER A 48 -7.50 42.21 -6.48
N ILE A 49 -7.65 43.43 -5.96
CA ILE A 49 -8.97 44.05 -5.73
C ILE A 49 -9.82 44.04 -7.02
N SER A 50 -9.18 44.18 -8.19
CA SER A 50 -9.83 44.15 -9.51
C SER A 50 -10.59 42.85 -9.80
N ASP A 51 -10.15 41.73 -9.22
CA ASP A 51 -10.81 40.43 -9.43
C ASP A 51 -12.19 40.38 -8.77
N PHE A 52 -12.48 41.31 -7.84
CA PHE A 52 -13.72 41.41 -7.08
C PHE A 52 -14.57 42.62 -7.48
N GLU A 53 -14.22 43.35 -8.54
CA GLU A 53 -14.95 44.56 -8.99
C GLU A 53 -16.44 44.29 -9.24
N VAL A 54 -16.76 43.18 -9.90
CA VAL A 54 -18.14 42.79 -10.19
C VAL A 54 -18.91 42.47 -8.91
N LEU A 55 -18.32 41.69 -8.00
CA LEU A 55 -18.93 41.33 -6.73
C LEU A 55 -19.16 42.57 -5.84
N THR A 56 -18.17 43.44 -5.74
CA THR A 56 -18.24 44.67 -4.93
C THR A 56 -19.25 45.67 -5.51
N ALA A 57 -19.33 45.80 -6.84
CA ALA A 57 -20.34 46.62 -7.50
C ALA A 57 -21.76 46.07 -7.29
N SER A 58 -21.97 44.75 -7.37
CA SER A 58 -23.26 44.11 -7.09
C SER A 58 -23.75 44.40 -5.66
N ILE A 59 -22.84 44.34 -4.68
CA ILE A 59 -23.17 44.65 -3.28
C ILE A 59 -23.47 46.15 -3.11
N HIS A 60 -22.66 47.03 -3.71
CA HIS A 60 -22.85 48.47 -3.57
C HIS A 60 -24.16 48.95 -4.20
N ASN A 61 -24.58 48.33 -5.30
CA ASN A 61 -25.83 48.62 -5.99
C ASN A 61 -27.06 47.92 -5.36
N SER A 62 -26.91 47.29 -4.19
CA SER A 62 -28.00 46.62 -3.47
C SER A 62 -28.73 45.56 -4.32
N ALA A 63 -27.96 44.77 -5.08
CA ALA A 63 -28.50 43.66 -5.88
C ALA A 63 -29.18 42.59 -4.99
N SER A 64 -30.05 41.76 -5.56
CA SER A 64 -30.68 40.68 -4.81
C SER A 64 -29.67 39.61 -4.39
N ASP A 65 -29.96 38.86 -3.31
CA ASP A 65 -29.09 37.77 -2.84
C ASP A 65 -28.73 36.78 -3.96
N SER A 66 -29.70 36.44 -4.82
CA SER A 66 -29.47 35.59 -5.99
C SER A 66 -28.44 36.17 -6.97
N GLN A 67 -28.44 37.47 -7.19
CA GLN A 67 -27.49 38.17 -8.07
C GLN A 67 -26.11 38.29 -7.42
N ILE A 68 -26.06 38.48 -6.10
CA ILE A 68 -24.81 38.49 -5.33
C ILE A 68 -24.18 37.09 -5.40
N TRP A 69 -24.93 36.02 -5.15
CA TRP A 69 -24.43 34.65 -5.25
C TRP A 69 -23.98 34.28 -6.66
N ALA A 70 -24.69 34.72 -7.70
CA ALA A 70 -24.23 34.58 -9.08
C ALA A 70 -22.88 35.28 -9.32
N SER A 71 -22.70 36.48 -8.77
CA SER A 71 -21.45 37.24 -8.84
C SER A 71 -20.30 36.55 -8.10
N VAL A 72 -20.59 35.91 -6.95
CA VAL A 72 -19.63 35.10 -6.19
C VAL A 72 -19.15 33.90 -7.02
N ILE A 73 -20.09 33.17 -7.62
CA ILE A 73 -19.79 31.99 -8.46
C ILE A 73 -18.96 32.40 -9.69
N ASP A 74 -19.28 33.52 -10.33
CA ASP A 74 -18.53 34.02 -11.47
C ASP A 74 -17.11 34.45 -11.08
N THR A 75 -16.96 35.15 -9.96
CA THR A 75 -15.65 35.56 -9.41
C THR A 75 -14.75 34.34 -9.15
N VAL A 76 -15.32 33.30 -8.55
CA VAL A 76 -14.67 32.00 -8.36
C VAL A 76 -14.25 31.41 -9.72
N ASN A 77 -15.19 31.21 -10.64
CA ASN A 77 -14.94 30.57 -11.93
C ASN A 77 -13.90 31.31 -12.79
N LYS A 78 -13.86 32.64 -12.72
CA LYS A 78 -12.89 33.49 -13.44
C LYS A 78 -11.46 33.26 -12.95
N ASN A 79 -11.26 33.07 -11.65
CA ASN A 79 -9.94 32.81 -11.06
C ASN A 79 -9.44 31.38 -11.33
N PHE A 80 -10.35 30.41 -11.48
CA PHE A 80 -10.01 29.00 -11.76
C PHE A 80 -9.85 28.66 -13.25
N ARG A 81 -10.11 29.59 -14.18
CA ARG A 81 -9.98 29.37 -15.64
C ARG A 81 -8.63 29.73 -16.26
N LYS A 82 -7.63 30.21 -15.50
CA LYS A 82 -6.29 30.47 -16.06
C LYS A 82 -5.52 29.15 -16.24
N PRO A 83 -5.08 28.76 -17.46
CA PRO A 83 -4.24 27.59 -17.65
C PRO A 83 -2.85 27.86 -17.06
N SER A 84 -2.35 26.95 -16.23
CA SER A 84 -0.98 27.04 -15.70
C SER A 84 0.04 26.90 -16.83
N SER A 85 0.59 28.02 -17.28
CA SER A 85 1.78 28.05 -18.12
C SER A 85 3.03 27.79 -17.28
N ASN A 86 3.29 26.53 -16.93
CA ASN A 86 4.61 26.10 -16.45
C ASN A 86 4.96 24.76 -17.12
N PRO A 87 6.14 24.64 -17.75
CA PRO A 87 6.55 23.40 -18.39
C PRO A 87 6.74 22.29 -17.32
N PRO A 88 6.52 21.01 -17.69
CA PRO A 88 6.64 19.90 -16.76
C PRO A 88 8.12 19.62 -16.46
N ASN A 89 8.62 20.11 -15.33
CA ASN A 89 9.90 19.67 -14.79
C ASN A 89 9.78 18.26 -14.19
N PRO A 90 10.89 17.48 -14.15
CA PRO A 90 10.88 16.05 -13.89
C PRO A 90 10.26 15.72 -12.53
N LYS A 91 9.33 14.76 -12.51
CA LYS A 91 8.66 14.25 -11.31
C LYS A 91 9.69 13.76 -10.28
N ARG A 92 9.99 14.56 -9.25
CA ARG A 92 10.58 14.09 -7.99
C ARG A 92 9.46 13.51 -7.13
N GLY A 93 9.57 12.21 -6.83
CA GLY A 93 8.50 11.43 -6.21
C GLY A 93 8.25 11.80 -4.75
N MET A 94 6.99 12.03 -4.39
CA MET A 94 6.53 11.88 -3.02
C MET A 94 6.43 10.38 -2.71
N MET A 95 7.15 9.88 -1.71
CA MET A 95 6.69 8.72 -0.96
C MET A 95 5.67 9.23 0.06
N GLN A 96 4.43 9.46 -0.40
CA GLN A 96 3.33 9.30 0.55
C GLN A 96 3.44 7.87 1.09
N GLN A 97 3.29 7.71 2.39
CA GLN A 97 2.70 6.46 2.86
C GLN A 97 1.41 6.31 2.07
N GLN A 98 1.43 5.46 1.04
CA GLN A 98 0.23 5.00 0.40
C GLN A 98 -0.47 4.12 1.43
N HIS A 99 -1.11 4.75 2.43
CA HIS A 99 -2.41 4.29 2.85
C HIS A 99 -3.27 4.38 1.60
N THR A 100 -3.15 3.39 0.73
CA THR A 100 -4.15 3.17 -0.30
C THR A 100 -5.45 3.15 0.48
N SER A 101 -6.35 4.09 0.22
CA SER A 101 -7.67 4.18 0.84
C SER A 101 -8.42 2.84 0.82
N THR A 102 -7.96 1.89 -0.01
CA THR A 102 -8.31 0.47 -0.10
C THR A 102 -8.27 -0.29 1.22
N SER A 103 -7.34 0.02 2.14
CA SER A 103 -7.29 -0.67 3.44
C SER A 103 -8.44 -0.26 4.36
N LYS A 104 -8.98 0.96 4.25
CA LYS A 104 -10.05 1.46 5.12
C LYS A 104 -11.44 0.89 4.78
N LYS A 105 -11.67 0.35 3.58
CA LYS A 105 -13.01 -0.05 3.11
C LYS A 105 -13.33 -1.55 3.10
N ARG A 106 -12.39 -2.45 3.42
CA ARG A 106 -12.66 -3.91 3.41
C ARG A 106 -13.43 -4.43 4.65
N ASN A 107 -13.94 -3.52 5.49
CA ASN A 107 -14.52 -3.80 6.80
C ASN A 107 -15.98 -3.34 6.97
N VAL A 108 -16.74 -3.22 5.87
CA VAL A 108 -18.19 -3.00 5.95
C VAL A 108 -18.86 -4.22 5.32
N ALA A 109 -19.68 -4.90 6.12
CA ALA A 109 -20.58 -5.92 5.64
C ALA A 109 -21.57 -5.25 4.68
N GLU A 110 -21.42 -5.48 3.37
CA GLU A 110 -22.46 -5.21 2.40
C GLU A 110 -22.17 -5.97 1.10
N SER A 111 -23.13 -6.81 0.72
CA SER A 111 -23.19 -7.50 -0.56
C SER A 111 -24.09 -6.72 -1.51
N THR A 112 -23.51 -6.11 -2.55
CA THR A 112 -23.89 -6.19 -3.99
C THR A 112 -23.14 -5.11 -4.78
N GLY A 113 -22.68 -5.43 -5.99
CA GLY A 113 -22.03 -4.47 -6.90
C GLY A 113 -20.59 -4.82 -7.31
N TYR A 114 -20.40 -5.86 -8.12
CA TYR A 114 -19.08 -6.21 -8.67
C TYR A 114 -18.44 -5.02 -9.42
N GLY A 115 -19.23 -4.26 -10.17
CA GLY A 115 -18.75 -3.09 -10.93
C GLY A 115 -18.11 -2.02 -10.04
N GLU A 116 -18.69 -1.73 -8.89
CA GLU A 116 -18.17 -0.71 -7.96
C GLU A 116 -16.86 -1.16 -7.29
N ILE A 117 -16.82 -2.42 -6.84
CA ILE A 117 -15.62 -3.03 -6.27
C ILE A 117 -14.50 -3.12 -7.31
N ALA A 118 -14.84 -3.54 -8.54
CA ALA A 118 -13.92 -3.63 -9.66
C ALA A 118 -13.29 -2.27 -9.98
N ASN A 119 -14.10 -1.22 -10.12
CA ASN A 119 -13.64 0.13 -10.40
C ASN A 119 -12.69 0.64 -9.31
N TYR A 120 -13.04 0.41 -8.05
CA TYR A 120 -12.21 0.78 -6.92
C TYR A 120 -10.86 0.05 -6.89
N LEU A 121 -10.86 -1.26 -7.14
CA LEU A 121 -9.63 -2.05 -7.21
C LEU A 121 -8.76 -1.62 -8.39
N THR A 122 -9.35 -1.28 -9.53
CA THR A 122 -8.64 -0.73 -10.69
C THR A 122 -8.00 0.61 -10.35
N GLN A 123 -8.72 1.55 -9.74
CA GLN A 123 -8.15 2.83 -9.30
C GLN A 123 -6.98 2.64 -8.31
N ALA A 124 -7.10 1.70 -7.38
CA ALA A 124 -6.01 1.39 -6.46
C ALA A 124 -4.78 0.81 -7.19
N LEU A 125 -4.99 -0.16 -8.11
CA LEU A 125 -3.92 -0.74 -8.93
C LEU A 125 -3.22 0.31 -9.80
N ASN A 126 -4.00 1.22 -10.37
CA ASN A 126 -3.54 2.32 -11.19
C ASN A 126 -2.57 3.23 -10.43
N VAL A 127 -2.88 3.56 -9.18
CA VAL A 127 -1.99 4.32 -8.30
C VAL A 127 -0.75 3.52 -7.92
N GLU A 128 -0.93 2.22 -7.64
CA GLU A 128 0.10 1.35 -7.10
C GLU A 128 1.18 0.98 -8.15
N LEU A 129 0.75 0.66 -9.37
CA LEU A 129 1.58 0.32 -10.52
C LEU A 129 1.91 1.54 -11.39
N SER A 130 1.47 2.74 -11.00
CA SER A 130 1.74 3.98 -11.74
C SER A 130 3.23 4.10 -12.04
N GLY A 131 3.53 4.14 -13.33
CA GLY A 131 4.88 4.27 -13.84
C GLY A 131 5.81 3.07 -13.58
N LYS A 132 5.27 1.87 -13.32
CA LYS A 132 6.01 0.63 -13.06
C LYS A 132 5.58 -0.52 -13.98
N VAL A 133 4.89 -0.20 -15.07
CA VAL A 133 4.43 -1.19 -16.06
C VAL A 133 5.18 -1.01 -17.37
N TYR A 134 5.79 -2.10 -17.84
CA TYR A 134 6.68 -2.11 -19.01
C TYR A 134 6.21 -3.12 -20.05
N ARG A 135 5.79 -2.66 -21.22
CA ARG A 135 5.38 -3.56 -22.29
C ARG A 135 6.51 -3.78 -23.28
N ASN A 136 6.51 -4.94 -23.93
CA ASN A 136 7.45 -5.26 -25.00
C ASN A 136 8.93 -5.17 -24.55
N VAL A 137 9.26 -5.80 -23.44
CA VAL A 137 10.66 -5.88 -22.99
C VAL A 137 11.43 -6.91 -23.81
N GLY A 138 12.69 -6.63 -24.10
CA GLY A 138 13.57 -7.48 -24.87
C GLY A 138 14.02 -8.70 -24.07
N ASN A 139 14.44 -9.75 -24.78
CA ASN A 139 14.88 -11.03 -24.23
C ASN A 139 13.84 -11.74 -23.34
N PHE A 140 12.57 -11.37 -23.42
CA PHE A 140 11.52 -11.94 -22.57
C PHE A 140 11.39 -13.45 -22.83
N TRP A 141 11.27 -13.87 -24.09
CA TRP A 141 11.05 -15.27 -24.45
C TRP A 141 12.26 -16.13 -24.05
N GLU A 142 13.46 -15.67 -24.39
CA GLU A 142 14.72 -16.36 -24.10
C GLU A 142 14.92 -16.54 -22.60
N THR A 143 14.56 -15.54 -21.81
CA THR A 143 14.74 -15.57 -20.35
C THR A 143 13.68 -16.44 -19.67
N GLN A 144 12.42 -16.38 -20.13
CA GLN A 144 11.30 -17.05 -19.46
C GLN A 144 11.07 -18.49 -19.98
N PHE A 145 11.37 -18.77 -21.25
CA PHE A 145 10.96 -20.01 -21.94
C PHE A 145 12.09 -20.85 -22.54
N GLU A 146 13.29 -20.30 -22.70
CA GLU A 146 14.42 -21.04 -23.26
C GLU A 146 15.46 -21.43 -22.20
N ASN A 147 16.28 -22.44 -22.55
CA ASN A 147 17.36 -22.96 -21.72
C ASN A 147 16.92 -23.41 -20.31
N LYS A 148 15.67 -23.90 -20.19
CA LYS A 148 15.12 -24.48 -18.96
C LYS A 148 15.17 -25.99 -19.02
N ALA A 149 15.06 -26.63 -17.85
CA ALA A 149 15.02 -28.09 -17.76
C ALA A 149 13.86 -28.74 -18.54
N TRP A 150 12.82 -27.96 -18.85
CA TRP A 150 11.65 -28.38 -19.63
C TRP A 150 11.66 -27.90 -21.09
N SER A 151 12.59 -27.04 -21.54
CA SER A 151 12.54 -26.42 -22.87
C SER A 151 12.57 -27.46 -24.00
N ASP A 152 13.45 -28.47 -23.92
CA ASP A 152 13.51 -29.56 -24.91
C ASP A 152 12.20 -30.37 -24.97
N LEU A 153 11.52 -30.51 -23.83
CA LEU A 153 10.24 -31.22 -23.75
C LEU A 153 9.12 -30.40 -24.38
N THR A 154 9.10 -29.08 -24.21
CA THR A 154 8.07 -28.24 -24.85
C THR A 154 8.20 -28.23 -26.37
N SER A 155 9.42 -28.27 -26.90
CA SER A 155 9.66 -28.44 -28.34
C SER A 155 9.19 -29.81 -28.86
N ARG A 156 9.38 -30.89 -28.08
CA ARG A 156 8.84 -32.22 -28.43
C ARG A 156 7.31 -32.28 -28.34
N ILE A 157 6.70 -31.59 -27.38
CA ILE A 157 5.24 -31.46 -27.30
C ILE A 157 4.71 -30.73 -28.53
N TRP A 158 5.36 -29.64 -28.95
CA TRP A 158 5.03 -28.93 -30.18
C TRP A 158 5.15 -29.81 -31.42
N GLN A 159 6.25 -30.56 -31.58
CA GLN A 159 6.40 -31.48 -32.71
C GLN A 159 5.28 -32.53 -32.73
N SER A 160 4.99 -33.14 -31.57
CA SER A 160 3.88 -34.10 -31.45
C SER A 160 2.53 -33.47 -31.78
N TYR A 161 2.33 -32.20 -31.40
CA TYR A 161 1.13 -31.44 -31.70
C TYR A 161 0.93 -31.24 -33.22
N CYS A 162 2.00 -30.90 -33.94
CA CYS A 162 1.99 -30.80 -35.40
C CYS A 162 1.73 -32.15 -36.07
N ASP A 163 2.47 -33.18 -35.66
CA ASP A 163 2.46 -34.50 -36.31
C ASP A 163 1.11 -35.24 -36.21
N HIS A 164 0.30 -34.91 -35.20
CA HIS A 164 -0.93 -35.67 -34.89
C HIS A 164 -2.21 -34.84 -35.08
N GLY A 165 -2.19 -33.86 -35.98
CA GLY A 165 -3.38 -33.08 -36.32
C GLY A 165 -3.88 -32.21 -35.16
N HIS A 166 -2.98 -31.60 -34.39
CA HIS A 166 -3.28 -30.57 -33.41
C HIS A 166 -4.25 -31.06 -32.31
N CYS A 167 -5.32 -30.31 -32.02
CA CYS A 167 -6.37 -30.71 -31.08
C CYS A 167 -7.53 -31.48 -31.73
N GLY A 168 -7.41 -31.87 -33.01
CA GLY A 168 -8.42 -32.63 -33.76
C GLY A 168 -9.36 -31.71 -34.54
N SER A 169 -10.19 -32.31 -35.42
CA SER A 169 -11.10 -31.58 -36.31
C SER A 169 -12.13 -30.73 -35.56
N ASP A 170 -12.54 -31.17 -34.36
CA ASP A 170 -13.60 -30.52 -33.60
C ASP A 170 -13.08 -29.36 -32.72
N ASN A 171 -11.76 -29.25 -32.59
CA ASN A 171 -11.09 -28.26 -31.75
C ASN A 171 -9.95 -27.59 -32.52
N VAL A 172 -10.22 -27.13 -33.73
CA VAL A 172 -9.23 -26.38 -34.54
C VAL A 172 -9.02 -25.01 -33.92
N PHE A 173 -7.76 -24.59 -33.79
CA PHE A 173 -7.45 -23.24 -33.35
C PHE A 173 -7.67 -22.28 -34.53
N SER A 174 -8.49 -21.26 -34.33
CA SER A 174 -8.78 -20.22 -35.33
C SER A 174 -8.58 -18.82 -34.74
N ASP A 175 -8.62 -17.80 -35.60
CA ASP A 175 -8.67 -16.43 -35.13
C ASP A 175 -10.02 -16.13 -34.47
N ASN A 176 -10.01 -15.21 -33.50
CA ASN A 176 -11.22 -14.70 -32.84
C ASN A 176 -12.10 -15.78 -32.19
N MET A 177 -11.52 -16.90 -31.74
CA MET A 177 -12.24 -17.91 -30.96
C MET A 177 -12.88 -17.26 -29.72
N ASP A 178 -14.15 -17.58 -29.49
CA ASP A 178 -14.82 -17.21 -28.25
C ASP A 178 -14.27 -18.01 -27.05
N GLU A 179 -14.68 -17.61 -25.85
CA GLU A 179 -14.21 -18.21 -24.60
C GLU A 179 -14.49 -19.73 -24.56
N VAL A 180 -15.63 -20.19 -25.09
CA VAL A 180 -16.05 -21.59 -25.05
C VAL A 180 -15.21 -22.44 -26.00
N ALA A 181 -15.00 -21.96 -27.22
CA ALA A 181 -14.15 -22.61 -28.20
C ALA A 181 -12.70 -22.70 -27.70
N MET A 182 -12.19 -21.61 -27.09
CA MET A 182 -10.84 -21.59 -26.51
C MET A 182 -10.71 -22.59 -25.34
N GLN A 183 -11.71 -22.65 -24.46
CA GLN A 183 -11.74 -23.64 -23.37
C GLN A 183 -11.71 -25.07 -23.92
N ARG A 184 -12.53 -25.39 -24.92
CA ARG A 184 -12.52 -26.71 -25.57
C ARG A 184 -11.15 -27.06 -26.15
N TRP A 185 -10.51 -26.11 -26.84
CA TRP A 185 -9.16 -26.29 -27.37
C TRP A 185 -8.13 -26.56 -26.27
N LEU A 186 -8.15 -25.78 -25.18
CA LEU A 186 -7.23 -25.93 -24.05
C LEU A 186 -7.38 -27.31 -23.38
N TYR A 187 -8.62 -27.76 -23.16
CA TYR A 187 -8.86 -29.08 -22.58
C TYR A 187 -8.49 -30.22 -23.53
N ALA A 188 -8.74 -30.09 -24.82
CA ALA A 188 -8.29 -31.05 -25.83
C ALA A 188 -6.76 -31.13 -25.87
N PHE A 189 -6.07 -29.99 -25.81
CA PHE A 189 -4.61 -29.93 -25.75
C PHE A 189 -4.07 -30.63 -24.51
N GLN A 190 -4.61 -30.32 -23.33
CA GLN A 190 -4.22 -30.96 -22.07
C GLN A 190 -4.44 -32.48 -22.13
N ASP A 191 -5.60 -32.93 -22.61
CA ASP A 191 -5.97 -34.33 -22.64
C ASP A 191 -5.11 -35.16 -23.60
N ARG A 192 -4.82 -34.62 -24.79
CA ARG A 192 -4.07 -35.33 -25.83
C ARG A 192 -2.57 -35.34 -25.59
N PHE A 193 -1.99 -34.22 -25.12
CA PHE A 193 -0.53 -34.07 -25.09
C PHE A 193 0.06 -34.01 -23.68
N LEU A 194 -0.64 -33.43 -22.70
CA LEU A 194 -0.06 -33.18 -21.37
C LEU A 194 -0.42 -34.23 -20.32
N LYS A 195 -1.61 -34.83 -20.36
CA LYS A 195 -2.04 -35.82 -19.34
C LYS A 195 -1.09 -36.99 -19.20
N GLN A 196 -0.56 -37.48 -20.33
CA GLN A 196 0.41 -38.58 -20.36
C GLN A 196 1.74 -38.24 -19.65
N LEU A 197 2.02 -36.97 -19.36
CA LEU A 197 3.26 -36.49 -18.73
C LEU A 197 3.11 -36.24 -17.21
N MET A 198 1.94 -36.54 -16.62
CA MET A 198 1.69 -36.38 -15.18
C MET A 198 2.37 -37.47 -14.33
N SER A 199 2.46 -37.25 -13.02
CA SER A 199 3.02 -38.23 -12.07
C SER A 199 2.21 -39.52 -11.99
N ILE A 200 0.89 -39.41 -12.09
CA ILE A 200 -0.06 -40.53 -12.19
C ILE A 200 -0.55 -40.53 -13.64
N ALA A 201 0.31 -40.95 -14.58
CA ALA A 201 -0.03 -40.97 -15.99
C ALA A 201 -0.81 -42.25 -16.32
N GLU A 202 -2.01 -42.10 -16.87
CA GLU A 202 -2.66 -43.17 -17.61
C GLU A 202 -1.86 -43.43 -18.90
N LYS A 203 -1.69 -44.69 -19.29
CA LYS A 203 -1.15 -45.00 -20.62
C LYS A 203 -2.08 -44.36 -21.65
N PRO A 204 -1.56 -43.61 -22.64
CA PRO A 204 -2.40 -43.09 -23.69
C PRO A 204 -3.16 -44.25 -24.35
N LYS A 205 -4.46 -44.05 -24.59
CA LYS A 205 -5.26 -44.96 -25.42
C LYS A 205 -4.60 -45.07 -26.80
N SER A 206 -4.79 -46.19 -27.51
CA SER A 206 -4.08 -46.49 -28.77
C SER A 206 -4.27 -45.43 -29.88
N ASP A 207 -5.31 -44.62 -29.77
CA ASP A 207 -5.69 -43.53 -30.67
C ASP A 207 -5.10 -42.16 -30.29
N LYS A 208 -4.41 -42.03 -29.15
CA LYS A 208 -3.84 -40.76 -28.67
C LYS A 208 -2.37 -40.58 -29.06
N PRO A 209 -1.92 -39.32 -29.31
CA PRO A 209 -0.51 -39.02 -29.59
C PRO A 209 0.41 -39.49 -28.47
N VAL A 210 1.62 -39.94 -28.81
CA VAL A 210 2.65 -40.29 -27.82
C VAL A 210 3.77 -39.26 -27.87
N VAL A 211 3.91 -38.48 -26.79
CA VAL A 211 5.02 -37.54 -26.65
C VAL A 211 6.25 -38.32 -26.18
N LYS A 212 7.34 -38.26 -26.96
CA LYS A 212 8.61 -38.88 -26.57
C LYS A 212 9.08 -38.29 -25.23
N LYS A 213 9.42 -39.15 -24.26
CA LYS A 213 9.94 -38.78 -22.93
C LYS A 213 11.40 -39.16 -22.80
N GLU A 214 12.17 -38.33 -22.10
CA GLU A 214 13.54 -38.60 -21.70
C GLU A 214 13.65 -38.73 -20.17
N PRO A 215 14.63 -39.49 -19.64
CA PRO A 215 14.73 -39.73 -18.20
C PRO A 215 14.85 -38.47 -17.33
N LYS A 216 15.43 -37.39 -17.88
CA LYS A 216 15.62 -36.09 -17.21
C LYS A 216 14.40 -35.17 -17.24
N ASP A 217 13.36 -35.56 -17.99
CA ASP A 217 12.21 -34.69 -18.23
C ASP A 217 11.41 -34.42 -16.94
N PRO A 218 11.02 -33.16 -16.70
CA PRO A 218 10.11 -32.85 -15.62
C PRO A 218 8.71 -33.38 -15.95
N LYS A 219 7.99 -33.75 -14.90
CA LYS A 219 6.58 -34.16 -14.99
C LYS A 219 5.69 -32.93 -15.01
N VAL A 220 4.52 -33.06 -15.65
CA VAL A 220 3.45 -32.05 -15.56
C VAL A 220 2.97 -31.94 -14.11
N ARG A 221 2.94 -30.70 -13.61
CA ARG A 221 2.59 -30.32 -12.23
C ARG A 221 1.35 -29.44 -12.16
N GLY A 222 0.88 -28.92 -13.29
CA GLY A 222 -0.30 -28.08 -13.40
C GLY A 222 -1.53 -28.83 -13.93
N LYS A 223 -2.70 -28.22 -13.76
CA LYS A 223 -3.93 -28.55 -14.49
C LYS A 223 -4.71 -27.31 -14.87
N PHE A 224 -5.33 -27.34 -16.06
CA PHE A 224 -6.15 -26.23 -16.53
C PHE A 224 -7.50 -26.22 -15.84
N CYS A 225 -7.93 -25.01 -15.47
CA CYS A 225 -9.20 -24.74 -14.85
C CYS A 225 -9.79 -23.46 -15.45
N HIS A 226 -11.11 -23.37 -15.40
CA HIS A 226 -11.88 -22.18 -15.73
C HIS A 226 -13.03 -22.07 -14.74
N THR A 227 -13.65 -20.90 -14.68
CA THR A 227 -14.88 -20.73 -13.90
C THR A 227 -16.06 -20.49 -14.82
N THR A 228 -17.19 -21.13 -14.53
CA THR A 228 -18.44 -20.92 -15.27
C THR A 228 -19.34 -19.88 -14.60
N LYS A 229 -19.10 -19.56 -13.32
CA LYS A 229 -19.82 -18.56 -12.54
C LYS A 229 -18.87 -17.73 -11.67
N THR A 230 -19.30 -16.54 -11.31
CA THR A 230 -18.54 -15.55 -10.54
C THR A 230 -18.32 -15.95 -9.07
N ASN A 231 -19.11 -16.88 -8.53
CA ASN A 231 -19.07 -17.32 -7.13
C ASN A 231 -18.25 -18.61 -6.88
N HIS A 232 -17.44 -19.04 -7.85
CA HIS A 232 -16.66 -20.28 -7.73
C HIS A 232 -15.39 -20.15 -6.87
N PHE A 233 -15.06 -18.96 -6.35
CA PHE A 233 -13.93 -18.74 -5.43
C PHE A 233 -14.41 -18.45 -3.99
N LYS A 234 -13.85 -19.18 -3.01
CA LYS A 234 -14.17 -19.00 -1.57
C LYS A 234 -13.33 -17.87 -0.93
N GLY A 235 -13.96 -17.10 -0.03
CA GLY A 235 -13.27 -16.14 0.84
C GLY A 235 -12.91 -14.80 0.19
N VAL A 236 -13.66 -14.40 -0.84
CA VAL A 236 -13.42 -13.19 -1.66
C VAL A 236 -14.64 -12.27 -1.57
N ILE A 237 -14.41 -10.96 -1.64
CA ILE A 237 -15.47 -9.93 -1.64
C ILE A 237 -15.99 -9.67 -3.08
N SER A 238 -15.16 -9.84 -4.11
CA SER A 238 -15.57 -9.74 -5.51
C SER A 238 -15.88 -11.11 -6.11
N GLU A 239 -17.10 -11.28 -6.64
CA GLU A 239 -17.42 -12.41 -7.48
C GLU A 239 -16.67 -12.28 -8.83
N GLN A 240 -15.74 -13.18 -9.14
CA GLN A 240 -14.92 -13.09 -10.35
C GLN A 240 -15.06 -14.36 -11.19
N LYS A 241 -15.34 -14.20 -12.48
CA LYS A 241 -15.26 -15.28 -13.46
C LYS A 241 -13.88 -15.22 -14.13
N LEU A 242 -12.98 -16.09 -13.71
CA LEU A 242 -11.70 -16.31 -14.39
C LEU A 242 -11.94 -17.13 -15.66
N ASP A 243 -11.52 -16.58 -16.79
CA ASP A 243 -11.57 -17.24 -18.10
C ASP A 243 -10.65 -18.46 -18.13
N PHE A 244 -9.45 -18.33 -17.53
CA PHE A 244 -8.46 -19.40 -17.47
C PHE A 244 -7.54 -19.26 -16.25
N PHE A 245 -7.20 -20.40 -15.62
CA PHE A 245 -6.12 -20.46 -14.64
C PHE A 245 -5.54 -21.87 -14.51
N ILE A 246 -4.33 -21.94 -13.94
CA ILE A 246 -3.63 -23.18 -13.66
C ILE A 246 -3.53 -23.38 -12.15
N LYS A 247 -3.89 -24.57 -11.65
CA LYS A 247 -3.61 -25.00 -10.26
C LYS A 247 -2.70 -26.22 -10.22
N SER A 248 -2.25 -26.61 -9.03
CA SER A 248 -1.49 -27.86 -8.86
C SER A 248 -2.30 -29.07 -9.33
N ALA A 249 -1.66 -29.97 -10.07
CA ALA A 249 -2.22 -31.24 -10.49
C ALA A 249 -2.55 -32.16 -9.30
N THR A 250 -1.92 -31.94 -8.13
CA THR A 250 -2.16 -32.73 -6.91
C THR A 250 -3.46 -32.38 -6.19
N ILE A 251 -4.04 -31.22 -6.48
CA ILE A 251 -5.29 -30.78 -5.86
C ILE A 251 -6.42 -31.49 -6.60
N LEU A 252 -7.39 -32.07 -5.89
CA LEU A 252 -8.53 -32.75 -6.52
C LEU A 252 -9.42 -31.77 -7.31
N ASP A 253 -10.29 -32.30 -8.17
CA ASP A 253 -11.32 -31.48 -8.80
C ASP A 253 -12.41 -31.16 -7.80
N CYS A 254 -12.81 -29.89 -7.78
CA CYS A 254 -13.73 -29.32 -6.80
C CYS A 254 -14.55 -28.24 -7.48
N GLN A 255 -15.82 -28.08 -7.06
CA GLN A 255 -16.69 -27.03 -7.58
C GLN A 255 -16.29 -25.63 -7.08
N GLN A 256 -15.50 -25.55 -6.01
CA GLN A 256 -15.02 -24.30 -5.43
C GLN A 256 -13.49 -24.25 -5.41
N HIS A 257 -12.95 -23.14 -5.87
CA HIS A 257 -11.52 -22.87 -5.97
C HIS A 257 -11.04 -21.89 -4.89
N ASN A 258 -9.74 -21.87 -4.65
CA ASN A 258 -9.08 -20.97 -3.72
C ASN A 258 -7.91 -20.27 -4.41
N TRP A 259 -7.79 -18.95 -4.22
CA TRP A 259 -6.67 -18.16 -4.74
C TRP A 259 -5.29 -18.62 -4.25
N ARG A 260 -5.24 -19.33 -3.12
CA ARG A 260 -4.00 -19.98 -2.62
C ARG A 260 -3.47 -21.07 -3.54
N ASP A 261 -4.34 -21.64 -4.36
CA ASP A 261 -4.01 -22.77 -5.25
C ASP A 261 -3.68 -22.34 -6.68
N VAL A 262 -3.99 -21.08 -7.02
CA VAL A 262 -3.80 -20.53 -8.36
C VAL A 262 -2.31 -20.24 -8.61
N ARG A 263 -1.78 -20.77 -9.72
CA ARG A 263 -0.37 -20.68 -10.09
C ARG A 263 -0.13 -19.69 -11.23
N VAL A 264 -1.00 -19.70 -12.23
CA VAL A 264 -0.97 -18.85 -13.44
C VAL A 264 -2.40 -18.47 -13.78
N VAL A 265 -2.61 -17.26 -14.30
CA VAL A 265 -3.92 -16.77 -14.76
C VAL A 265 -3.85 -16.34 -16.22
N GLY A 266 -4.95 -16.54 -16.95
CA GLY A 266 -5.08 -16.15 -18.35
C GLY A 266 -6.40 -15.41 -18.59
N GLU A 267 -6.35 -14.40 -19.44
CA GLU A 267 -7.51 -13.65 -19.91
C GLU A 267 -7.72 -13.86 -21.41
N LEU A 268 -8.97 -14.01 -21.81
CA LEU A 268 -9.35 -14.34 -23.18
C LEU A 268 -10.32 -13.26 -23.71
N THR A 269 -10.09 -12.75 -24.92
CA THR A 269 -11.08 -11.90 -25.61
C THR A 269 -10.99 -12.00 -27.13
N ALA A 270 -12.15 -12.07 -27.78
CA ALA A 270 -12.25 -11.94 -29.23
C ALA A 270 -12.39 -10.46 -29.68
N SER A 271 -12.62 -9.53 -28.74
CA SER A 271 -12.94 -8.12 -29.05
C SER A 271 -11.71 -7.21 -28.89
N PRO A 272 -11.25 -6.53 -29.95
CA PRO A 272 -10.04 -5.69 -29.89
C PRO A 272 -10.20 -4.48 -28.97
N GLY A 273 -11.41 -3.91 -28.87
CA GLY A 273 -11.72 -2.80 -27.98
C GLY A 273 -11.71 -3.13 -26.48
N GLN A 274 -11.64 -4.42 -26.11
CA GLN A 274 -11.64 -4.86 -24.70
C GLN A 274 -10.25 -5.21 -24.17
N LYS A 275 -9.20 -5.05 -24.98
CA LYS A 275 -7.86 -5.50 -24.60
C LYS A 275 -7.34 -4.83 -23.34
N ALA A 276 -7.51 -3.51 -23.22
CA ALA A 276 -7.10 -2.77 -22.02
C ALA A 276 -7.88 -3.25 -20.78
N ASP A 277 -9.20 -3.43 -20.90
CA ASP A 277 -10.05 -3.92 -19.83
C ASP A 277 -9.64 -5.32 -19.35
N LYS A 278 -9.29 -6.20 -20.28
CA LYS A 278 -8.81 -7.56 -19.99
C LYS A 278 -7.44 -7.56 -19.32
N ILE A 279 -6.54 -6.65 -19.70
CA ILE A 279 -5.27 -6.47 -18.97
C ILE A 279 -5.53 -5.95 -17.56
N HIS A 280 -6.44 -4.99 -17.37
CA HIS A 280 -6.84 -4.54 -16.02
C HIS A 280 -7.47 -5.68 -15.21
N GLN A 281 -8.22 -6.57 -15.84
CA GLN A 281 -8.75 -7.79 -15.23
C GLN A 281 -7.64 -8.75 -14.79
N LEU A 282 -6.68 -9.03 -15.68
CA LEU A 282 -5.51 -9.85 -15.38
C LEU A 282 -4.73 -9.29 -14.17
N MET A 283 -4.50 -7.97 -14.12
CA MET A 283 -3.79 -7.32 -13.01
C MET A 283 -4.56 -7.44 -11.68
N ARG A 284 -5.89 -7.36 -11.71
CA ARG A 284 -6.75 -7.62 -10.53
C ARG A 284 -6.60 -9.05 -10.04
N TYR A 285 -6.54 -10.04 -10.94
CA TYR A 285 -6.35 -11.44 -10.55
C TYR A 285 -4.98 -11.68 -9.92
N MET A 286 -3.94 -11.10 -10.50
CA MET A 286 -2.59 -11.20 -9.94
C MET A 286 -2.50 -10.55 -8.56
N ARG A 287 -3.23 -9.44 -8.33
CA ARG A 287 -3.36 -8.82 -7.00
C ARG A 287 -4.01 -9.76 -5.98
N GLU A 288 -5.10 -10.46 -6.36
CA GLU A 288 -5.75 -11.45 -5.50
C GLU A 288 -4.82 -12.63 -5.18
N ILE A 289 -3.99 -13.06 -6.14
CA ILE A 289 -2.95 -14.07 -5.91
C ILE A 289 -1.93 -13.59 -4.87
N PHE A 290 -1.39 -12.36 -5.00
CA PHE A 290 -0.46 -11.81 -4.01
C PHE A 290 -1.09 -11.68 -2.62
N TYR A 291 -2.38 -11.36 -2.55
CA TYR A 291 -3.11 -11.30 -1.30
C TYR A 291 -3.27 -12.69 -0.68
N ALA A 292 -3.69 -13.69 -1.46
CA ALA A 292 -3.89 -15.06 -0.99
C ALA A 292 -2.57 -15.78 -0.67
N GLN A 293 -1.50 -15.45 -1.39
CA GLN A 293 -0.15 -16.01 -1.30
C GLN A 293 0.86 -14.90 -0.95
N PRO A 294 0.96 -14.45 0.32
CA PRO A 294 1.70 -13.24 0.68
C PRO A 294 3.20 -13.24 0.32
N LEU A 295 3.84 -14.41 0.36
CA LEU A 295 5.24 -14.58 0.01
C LEU A 295 5.47 -14.88 -1.48
N ARG A 296 4.42 -14.83 -2.32
CA ARG A 296 4.57 -14.95 -3.77
C ARG A 296 5.56 -13.88 -4.26
N ARG A 297 6.59 -14.32 -4.99
CA ARG A 297 7.69 -13.48 -5.48
C ARG A 297 7.32 -12.77 -6.78
N PHE A 298 6.69 -13.50 -7.68
CA PHE A 298 6.15 -13.02 -8.94
C PHE A 298 5.03 -13.95 -9.42
N VAL A 299 4.14 -13.46 -10.27
CA VAL A 299 3.02 -14.18 -10.88
C VAL A 299 3.15 -14.07 -12.38
N GLN A 300 2.99 -15.20 -13.07
CA GLN A 300 2.95 -15.25 -14.53
C GLN A 300 1.50 -15.32 -15.00
N GLY A 301 1.24 -14.76 -16.16
CA GLY A 301 -0.05 -14.85 -16.82
C GLY A 301 0.05 -14.47 -18.28
N PHE A 302 -1.10 -14.45 -18.95
CA PHE A 302 -1.16 -14.08 -20.36
C PHE A 302 -2.52 -13.50 -20.71
N CYS A 303 -2.55 -12.71 -21.77
CA CYS A 303 -3.77 -12.26 -22.41
C CYS A 303 -3.76 -12.76 -23.85
N LEU A 304 -4.76 -13.55 -24.22
CA LEU A 304 -4.97 -13.97 -25.60
C LEU A 304 -6.10 -13.11 -26.17
N HIS A 305 -5.77 -12.26 -27.14
CA HIS A 305 -6.71 -11.37 -27.79
C HIS A 305 -6.72 -11.59 -29.30
N GLN A 306 -7.89 -11.90 -29.87
CA GLN A 306 -8.07 -12.19 -31.30
C GLN A 306 -7.15 -13.29 -31.83
N LYS A 307 -5.98 -12.89 -32.36
CA LYS A 307 -4.94 -13.74 -32.93
C LYS A 307 -3.56 -13.54 -32.28
N HIS A 308 -3.48 -12.76 -31.20
CA HIS A 308 -2.22 -12.46 -30.55
C HIS A 308 -2.26 -12.89 -29.09
N VAL A 309 -1.15 -13.46 -28.62
CA VAL A 309 -0.91 -13.68 -27.19
C VAL A 309 0.14 -12.68 -26.69
N GLU A 310 -0.10 -12.10 -25.54
CA GLU A 310 0.86 -11.29 -24.79
C GLU A 310 1.08 -11.95 -23.43
N LEU A 311 2.34 -12.26 -23.12
CA LEU A 311 2.74 -12.94 -21.89
C LEU A 311 3.17 -11.90 -20.86
N TRP A 312 2.73 -12.06 -19.61
CA TRP A 312 2.90 -11.08 -18.55
C TRP A 312 3.56 -11.69 -17.32
N VAL A 313 4.45 -10.93 -16.69
CA VAL A 313 4.97 -11.20 -15.36
C VAL A 313 4.73 -9.99 -14.48
N VAL A 314 4.19 -10.23 -13.29
CA VAL A 314 3.99 -9.22 -12.26
C VAL A 314 4.73 -9.63 -11.01
N ASP A 315 5.56 -8.74 -10.50
CA ASP A 315 6.36 -8.95 -9.30
C ASP A 315 6.22 -7.74 -8.35
N ARG A 316 7.02 -7.72 -7.28
CA ARG A 316 6.95 -6.65 -6.27
C ARG A 316 7.55 -5.31 -6.73
N ALA A 317 8.23 -5.26 -7.86
CA ALA A 317 8.76 -4.03 -8.47
C ALA A 317 7.86 -3.49 -9.60
N GLY A 318 6.89 -4.26 -10.09
CA GLY A 318 5.93 -3.83 -11.10
C GLY A 318 5.52 -4.96 -12.05
N ALA A 319 5.06 -4.58 -13.24
CA ALA A 319 4.59 -5.51 -14.26
C ALA A 319 5.41 -5.36 -15.54
N TYR A 320 5.64 -6.47 -16.26
CA TYR A 320 6.26 -6.42 -17.57
C TYR A 320 5.73 -7.51 -18.52
N SER A 321 5.79 -7.24 -19.83
CA SER A 321 5.25 -8.15 -20.85
C SER A 321 6.19 -8.41 -22.04
N SER A 322 5.94 -9.54 -22.71
CA SER A 322 6.52 -9.86 -24.02
C SER A 322 6.05 -8.89 -25.11
N THR A 323 6.62 -9.03 -26.31
CA THR A 323 5.96 -8.59 -27.55
C THR A 323 4.61 -9.29 -27.71
N GLU A 324 3.74 -8.73 -28.53
CA GLU A 324 2.56 -9.45 -29.04
C GLU A 324 3.00 -10.50 -30.05
N ILE A 325 2.56 -11.74 -29.85
CA ILE A 325 2.93 -12.88 -30.69
C ILE A 325 1.70 -13.32 -31.49
N ASP A 326 1.77 -13.25 -32.82
CA ASP A 326 0.69 -13.71 -33.73
C ASP A 326 0.64 -15.25 -33.73
N VAL A 327 -0.34 -15.80 -33.02
CA VAL A 327 -0.50 -17.25 -32.83
C VAL A 327 -1.13 -17.94 -34.03
N ILE A 328 -1.64 -17.20 -35.01
CA ILE A 328 -2.14 -17.76 -36.27
C ILE A 328 -0.99 -17.99 -37.24
N LYS A 329 0.01 -17.10 -37.25
CA LYS A 329 1.25 -17.32 -38.01
C LYS A 329 2.09 -18.46 -37.45
N SER A 330 2.15 -18.61 -36.13
CA SER A 330 2.78 -19.76 -35.49
C SER A 330 2.17 -20.04 -34.12
N GLN A 331 1.51 -21.20 -34.00
CA GLN A 331 0.96 -21.67 -32.73
C GLN A 331 2.03 -22.19 -31.76
N GLU A 332 3.28 -22.30 -32.22
CA GLU A 332 4.39 -22.85 -31.43
C GLU A 332 4.55 -22.10 -30.12
N ALA A 333 4.54 -20.76 -30.17
CA ALA A 333 4.72 -19.95 -28.97
C ALA A 333 3.61 -20.20 -27.94
N LEU A 334 2.36 -20.33 -28.38
CA LEU A 334 1.23 -20.62 -27.50
C LEU A 334 1.34 -22.01 -26.88
N VAL A 335 1.58 -23.03 -27.70
CA VAL A 335 1.73 -24.42 -27.26
C VAL A 335 2.90 -24.58 -26.29
N ARG A 336 4.05 -23.98 -26.63
CA ARG A 336 5.24 -24.03 -25.77
C ARG A 336 5.02 -23.26 -24.48
N ALA A 337 4.45 -22.05 -24.50
CA ALA A 337 4.18 -21.28 -23.27
C ALA A 337 3.22 -22.01 -22.32
N LEU A 338 2.11 -22.54 -22.83
CA LEU A 338 1.15 -23.30 -22.01
C LEU A 338 1.77 -24.58 -21.43
N SER A 339 2.54 -25.31 -22.24
CA SER A 339 3.29 -26.49 -21.77
C SER A 339 4.28 -26.12 -20.69
N SER A 340 4.96 -24.99 -20.84
CA SER A 340 5.94 -24.47 -19.88
C SER A 340 5.30 -24.21 -18.52
N TYR A 341 4.20 -23.46 -18.47
CA TYR A 341 3.48 -23.19 -17.22
C TYR A 341 3.02 -24.45 -16.49
N MET A 342 2.76 -25.53 -17.24
CA MET A 342 2.35 -26.83 -16.71
C MET A 342 3.52 -27.65 -16.17
N LEU A 343 4.76 -27.36 -16.59
CA LEU A 343 5.99 -28.07 -16.25
C LEU A 343 6.85 -27.33 -15.21
N MET A 344 6.75 -26.00 -15.15
CA MET A 344 7.52 -25.15 -14.24
C MET A 344 7.43 -25.64 -12.79
N SER A 345 8.56 -25.58 -12.10
CA SER A 345 8.65 -25.81 -10.67
C SER A 345 7.97 -24.69 -9.88
N ASP A 346 7.72 -24.94 -8.60
CA ASP A 346 7.17 -23.92 -7.70
C ASP A 346 8.07 -22.67 -7.66
N ASP A 347 9.40 -22.84 -7.76
CA ASP A 347 10.36 -21.73 -7.79
C ASP A 347 10.24 -20.88 -9.06
N GLU A 348 10.16 -21.52 -10.22
CA GLU A 348 9.99 -20.86 -11.52
C GLU A 348 8.61 -20.20 -11.66
N LEU A 349 7.61 -20.70 -10.94
CA LEU A 349 6.32 -20.03 -10.82
C LEU A 349 6.36 -18.87 -9.83
N GLY A 350 7.43 -18.69 -9.04
CA GLY A 350 7.52 -17.62 -8.05
C GLY A 350 6.82 -17.93 -6.73
N LEU A 351 6.38 -19.17 -6.51
CA LEU A 351 5.95 -19.64 -5.18
C LEU A 351 7.15 -19.67 -4.24
N ASP A 352 6.92 -19.37 -2.96
CA ASP A 352 7.96 -19.38 -1.94
C ASP A 352 7.80 -20.59 -1.00
N PRO A 353 8.84 -21.41 -0.77
CA PRO A 353 8.75 -22.65 -0.01
C PRO A 353 8.86 -22.46 1.52
N ILE A 354 8.94 -21.22 2.01
CA ILE A 354 9.21 -20.87 3.41
C ILE A 354 8.00 -21.16 4.29
N ILE A 355 6.79 -20.81 3.84
CA ILE A 355 5.56 -21.12 4.56
C ILE A 355 5.05 -22.46 4.06
N ARG A 356 4.83 -23.38 5.00
CA ARG A 356 4.27 -24.70 4.71
C ARG A 356 3.11 -25.00 5.62
N TYR A 357 2.16 -25.74 5.08
CA TYR A 357 1.07 -26.33 5.83
C TYR A 357 1.33 -27.84 5.93
N ASP A 358 0.98 -28.45 7.05
CA ASP A 358 0.90 -29.90 7.15
C ASP A 358 -0.52 -30.38 6.85
N GLU A 359 -0.75 -31.69 6.98
CA GLU A 359 -2.04 -32.33 6.71
C GLU A 359 -3.15 -31.88 7.68
N GLU A 360 -2.79 -31.27 8.82
CA GLU A 360 -3.70 -30.72 9.82
C GLU A 360 -3.89 -29.20 9.67
N ASP A 361 -3.50 -28.61 8.53
CA ASP A 361 -3.51 -27.17 8.26
C ASP A 361 -2.68 -26.31 9.24
N ARG A 362 -1.73 -26.92 9.98
CA ARG A 362 -0.81 -26.17 10.84
C ARG A 362 0.25 -25.49 9.98
N CYS A 363 0.53 -24.23 10.31
CA CYS A 363 1.40 -23.37 9.51
C CYS A 363 2.80 -23.26 10.12
N PHE A 364 3.82 -23.54 9.31
CA PHE A 364 5.22 -23.53 9.73
C PHE A 364 6.07 -22.62 8.84
N VAL A 365 6.98 -21.89 9.48
CA VAL A 365 8.01 -21.10 8.80
C VAL A 365 9.34 -21.85 8.82
N LYS A 366 9.81 -22.23 7.62
CA LYS A 366 11.07 -22.95 7.39
C LYS A 366 12.10 -22.02 6.73
N ILE A 367 12.85 -21.27 7.53
CA ILE A 367 13.92 -20.39 7.02
C ILE A 367 15.15 -21.22 6.66
N PRO A 368 15.62 -21.24 5.40
CA PRO A 368 16.79 -22.03 5.00
C PRO A 368 18.00 -21.65 5.87
N LYS A 369 18.58 -22.62 6.57
CA LYS A 369 19.90 -22.50 7.22
C LYS A 369 20.89 -23.35 6.45
N GLY A 370 22.18 -22.99 6.50
CA GLY A 370 23.26 -23.94 6.15
C GLY A 370 23.23 -25.20 7.04
N ARG A 371 24.32 -25.99 7.03
CA ARG A 371 24.47 -27.38 7.53
C ARG A 371 23.97 -27.78 8.95
N LYS A 372 23.29 -26.94 9.75
CA LYS A 372 22.75 -27.32 11.09
C LYS A 372 21.22 -27.55 11.07
N LYS A 373 20.75 -28.51 11.89
CA LYS A 373 19.33 -28.87 12.09
C LYS A 373 18.43 -27.63 12.17
N GLN A 374 17.42 -27.60 11.31
CA GLN A 374 16.54 -26.46 11.08
C GLN A 374 15.45 -26.39 12.16
N ARG A 375 15.36 -25.27 12.87
CA ARG A 375 14.21 -25.00 13.76
C ARG A 375 13.07 -24.42 12.92
N THR A 376 11.99 -25.17 12.75
CA THR A 376 10.71 -24.70 12.27
C THR A 376 10.04 -23.88 13.38
N ASN A 377 9.46 -22.72 13.04
CA ASN A 377 8.57 -22.02 13.98
C ASN A 377 7.14 -22.31 13.53
N GLU A 378 6.34 -22.90 14.40
CA GLU A 378 4.90 -22.95 14.19
C GLU A 378 4.32 -21.56 14.41
N ILE A 379 3.56 -21.09 13.44
CA ILE A 379 2.95 -19.76 13.42
C ILE A 379 1.44 -19.91 13.35
N SER A 380 0.72 -18.88 13.79
CA SER A 380 -0.72 -18.81 13.49
C SER A 380 -0.93 -18.73 11.97
N PRO A 381 -1.83 -19.54 11.39
CA PRO A 381 -2.06 -19.56 9.95
C PRO A 381 -2.62 -18.24 9.41
N GLN A 382 -3.29 -17.46 10.26
CA GLN A 382 -3.72 -16.11 9.96
C GLN A 382 -2.62 -15.10 10.33
N PRO A 383 -2.10 -14.30 9.38
CA PRO A 383 -1.18 -13.21 9.67
C PRO A 383 -1.83 -12.16 10.58
N VAL A 384 -0.99 -11.55 11.41
CA VAL A 384 -1.33 -10.35 12.20
C VAL A 384 -1.40 -9.12 11.29
N ARG A 385 -0.58 -9.09 10.23
CA ARG A 385 -0.60 -8.02 9.22
C ARG A 385 -0.25 -8.61 7.87
N ARG A 386 -0.85 -8.09 6.80
CA ARG A 386 -0.59 -8.50 5.42
C ARG A 386 -0.89 -7.34 4.49
N SER A 387 0.05 -6.98 3.61
CA SER A 387 -0.22 -5.97 2.57
C SER A 387 -1.06 -6.54 1.43
N GLU A 388 -1.95 -5.73 0.89
CA GLU A 388 -2.86 -6.07 -0.22
C GLU A 388 -2.39 -5.53 -1.57
N ALA A 389 -1.35 -4.71 -1.57
CA ALA A 389 -0.80 -4.07 -2.76
C ALA A 389 0.34 -4.91 -3.35
N ILE A 390 0.43 -4.97 -4.68
CA ILE A 390 1.48 -5.65 -5.44
C ILE A 390 2.83 -4.95 -5.21
N SER A 391 2.95 -3.68 -5.59
CA SER A 391 4.14 -2.83 -5.46
C SER A 391 4.10 -1.97 -4.18
N SER A 392 4.06 -2.62 -3.02
CA SER A 392 4.24 -1.97 -1.71
C SER A 392 5.47 -2.52 -0.98
N ARG A 393 5.71 -2.09 0.27
CA ARG A 393 6.71 -2.73 1.16
C ARG A 393 6.39 -4.20 1.43
N GLY A 394 5.17 -4.67 1.13
CA GLY A 394 4.80 -6.08 1.21
C GLY A 394 4.88 -6.68 2.62
N ASN A 395 4.80 -5.84 3.65
CA ASN A 395 4.95 -6.26 5.04
C ASN A 395 3.89 -7.33 5.39
N THR A 396 4.38 -8.52 5.75
CA THR A 396 3.56 -9.66 6.18
C THR A 396 4.07 -10.15 7.53
N CYS A 397 3.24 -10.10 8.56
CA CYS A 397 3.61 -10.40 9.92
C CYS A 397 2.79 -11.57 10.47
N PHE A 398 3.45 -12.57 11.05
CA PHE A 398 2.83 -13.69 11.73
C PHE A 398 3.24 -13.71 13.19
N LYS A 399 2.35 -14.14 14.08
CA LYS A 399 2.71 -14.48 15.46
C LYS A 399 3.08 -15.95 15.57
N THR A 400 4.05 -16.28 16.42
CA THR A 400 4.33 -17.67 16.79
C THR A 400 3.21 -18.21 17.68
N ARG A 401 2.95 -19.52 17.63
CA ARG A 401 1.90 -20.17 18.45
C ARG A 401 2.08 -19.98 19.95
N ASP A 402 3.33 -19.87 20.41
CA ASP A 402 3.67 -19.58 21.80
C ASP A 402 3.51 -18.10 22.21
N ASN A 403 3.09 -17.23 21.28
CA ASN A 403 2.96 -15.78 21.44
C ASN A 403 4.24 -15.09 21.94
N LYS A 404 5.43 -15.66 21.68
CA LYS A 404 6.71 -15.06 22.12
C LYS A 404 7.34 -14.15 21.07
N TYR A 405 7.07 -14.41 19.79
CA TYR A 405 7.76 -13.76 18.68
C TYR A 405 6.82 -13.29 17.59
N LEU A 406 7.21 -12.18 16.95
CA LEU A 406 6.66 -11.75 15.68
C LEU A 406 7.60 -12.19 14.56
N ILE A 407 7.06 -12.76 13.51
CA ILE A 407 7.76 -13.11 12.28
C ILE A 407 7.33 -12.09 11.22
N LYS A 408 8.22 -11.16 10.86
CA LYS A 408 8.01 -10.15 9.81
C LYS A 408 8.72 -10.60 8.53
N PHE A 409 8.01 -10.55 7.42
CA PHE A 409 8.55 -10.57 6.07
C PHE A 409 8.32 -9.21 5.43
N SER A 410 9.30 -8.67 4.73
CA SER A 410 9.21 -7.36 4.08
C SER A 410 9.97 -7.34 2.77
N TRP A 411 9.44 -6.67 1.76
CA TRP A 411 10.13 -6.36 0.51
C TRP A 411 10.90 -5.02 0.57
N GLY A 412 10.84 -4.33 1.71
CA GLY A 412 11.47 -3.03 1.94
C GLY A 412 10.83 -1.88 1.16
N SER A 413 11.26 -0.67 1.48
CA SER A 413 10.91 0.56 0.76
C SER A 413 11.60 0.69 -0.61
N GLY A 414 12.70 -0.05 -0.82
CA GLY A 414 13.64 0.16 -1.93
C GLY A 414 14.79 1.12 -1.56
N ALA A 415 14.83 1.61 -0.31
CA ALA A 415 15.96 2.36 0.21
C ALA A 415 17.25 1.53 0.18
N LYS A 416 18.38 2.21 0.00
CA LYS A 416 19.75 1.66 0.03
C LYS A 416 20.01 0.92 1.33
N ARG A 417 19.51 1.47 2.45
CA ARG A 417 19.60 0.86 3.77
C ARG A 417 18.31 0.13 4.11
N SER A 418 18.42 -1.17 4.42
CA SER A 418 17.24 -1.97 4.80
C SER A 418 16.89 -1.81 6.29
N GLU A 419 15.61 -2.00 6.64
CA GLU A 419 15.15 -2.05 8.03
C GLU A 419 15.95 -3.04 8.89
N LEU A 420 16.35 -4.17 8.31
CA LEU A 420 17.16 -5.16 9.02
C LEU A 420 18.47 -4.56 9.55
N GLU A 421 19.08 -3.63 8.81
CA GLU A 421 20.30 -2.97 9.27
C GLU A 421 20.03 -2.05 10.46
N TYR A 422 18.94 -1.27 10.42
CA TYR A 422 18.51 -0.43 11.55
C TYR A 422 18.17 -1.28 12.78
N LEU A 423 17.48 -2.40 12.59
CA LEU A 423 17.14 -3.34 13.66
C LEU A 423 18.38 -4.04 14.25
N GLU A 424 19.42 -4.30 13.45
CA GLU A 424 20.69 -4.82 13.98
C GLU A 424 21.46 -3.75 14.78
N LEU A 425 21.45 -2.48 14.36
CA LEU A 425 22.01 -1.37 15.13
C LEU A 425 21.25 -1.17 16.47
N ALA A 426 19.93 -1.23 16.42
CA ALA A 426 19.06 -1.00 17.58
C ALA A 426 18.86 -2.23 18.49
N LYS A 427 19.46 -3.38 18.16
CA LYS A 427 19.16 -4.72 18.74
C LYS A 427 19.16 -4.80 20.27
N LYS A 428 19.90 -3.93 20.95
CA LYS A 428 20.07 -3.91 22.41
C LYS A 428 19.49 -2.67 23.08
N LEU A 429 18.84 -1.79 22.33
CA LEU A 429 18.31 -0.54 22.86
C LEU A 429 17.02 -0.78 23.66
N PRO A 430 16.96 -0.36 24.92
CA PRO A 430 15.71 -0.35 25.67
C PRO A 430 14.66 0.51 24.94
N GLY A 431 13.39 0.10 25.00
CA GLY A 431 12.29 0.84 24.37
C GLY A 431 12.12 0.60 22.87
N VAL A 432 13.00 -0.19 22.23
CA VAL A 432 12.91 -0.59 20.81
C VAL A 432 12.74 -2.10 20.69
N ILE A 433 12.01 -2.56 19.68
CA ILE A 433 11.82 -3.99 19.42
C ILE A 433 13.16 -4.73 19.18
N HIS A 434 13.32 -5.91 19.77
CA HIS A 434 14.56 -6.66 19.66
C HIS A 434 14.55 -7.64 18.48
N LEU A 435 15.53 -7.52 17.60
CA LEU A 435 15.81 -8.48 16.55
C LEU A 435 16.49 -9.74 17.09
N LYS A 436 15.85 -10.90 16.93
CA LYS A 436 16.40 -12.21 17.35
C LYS A 436 17.07 -12.96 16.22
N LYS A 437 16.57 -12.82 15.00
CA LYS A 437 17.13 -13.44 13.81
C LYS A 437 16.68 -12.70 12.57
N SER A 438 17.57 -12.47 11.62
CA SER A 438 17.30 -11.86 10.33
C SER A 438 17.80 -12.75 9.19
N LYS A 439 17.28 -12.55 7.98
CA LYS A 439 17.82 -13.14 6.74
C LYS A 439 17.32 -12.40 5.50
N SER A 440 18.18 -12.15 4.51
CA SER A 440 17.77 -11.88 3.13
C SER A 440 17.37 -13.19 2.43
N LEU A 441 16.21 -13.19 1.79
CA LEU A 441 15.60 -14.38 1.21
C LEU A 441 15.63 -14.36 -0.32
N TYR A 442 15.33 -13.22 -0.93
CA TYR A 442 15.17 -13.12 -2.37
C TYR A 442 15.30 -11.69 -2.87
N LYS A 443 15.79 -11.50 -4.09
CA LYS A 443 15.89 -10.19 -4.76
C LYS A 443 15.15 -10.23 -6.09
N VAL A 444 14.37 -9.21 -6.42
CA VAL A 444 13.60 -9.16 -7.67
C VAL A 444 14.52 -9.32 -8.90
N GLU A 445 15.71 -8.76 -8.83
CA GLU A 445 16.75 -8.81 -9.86
C GLU A 445 17.15 -10.24 -10.25
N THR A 446 16.95 -11.22 -9.36
CA THR A 446 17.33 -12.61 -9.63
C THR A 446 16.51 -13.24 -10.76
N HIS A 447 15.19 -13.00 -10.82
CA HIS A 447 14.33 -13.52 -11.89
C HIS A 447 14.19 -12.57 -13.07
N ARG A 448 14.51 -11.28 -12.88
CA ARG A 448 14.61 -10.32 -13.99
C ARG A 448 15.95 -10.39 -14.73
N LYS A 449 16.91 -11.19 -14.25
CA LYS A 449 18.23 -11.32 -14.86
C LYS A 449 18.10 -11.78 -16.32
N GLY A 450 18.59 -10.97 -17.25
CA GLY A 450 18.55 -11.24 -18.70
C GLY A 450 17.46 -10.50 -19.46
N ILE A 451 16.45 -9.95 -18.76
CA ILE A 451 15.41 -9.12 -19.37
C ILE A 451 15.99 -7.75 -19.75
N ASP A 452 15.74 -7.32 -20.98
CA ASP A 452 16.14 -6.02 -21.48
C ASP A 452 14.97 -5.03 -21.42
N PHE A 453 14.99 -4.16 -20.42
CA PHE A 453 13.96 -3.12 -20.26
C PHE A 453 14.17 -1.91 -21.18
N SER A 454 15.35 -1.77 -21.82
CA SER A 454 15.68 -0.61 -22.65
C SER A 454 14.87 -0.55 -23.95
N THR A 455 14.43 -1.70 -24.45
CA THR A 455 13.56 -1.80 -25.64
C THR A 455 12.08 -1.60 -25.31
N GLY A 456 11.72 -1.64 -24.03
CA GLY A 456 10.33 -1.60 -23.60
C GLY A 456 9.70 -0.21 -23.68
N TYR A 457 8.39 -0.19 -23.59
CA TYR A 457 7.60 1.03 -23.48
C TYR A 457 6.95 1.10 -22.11
N LYS A 458 7.00 2.28 -21.49
CA LYS A 458 6.32 2.53 -20.23
C LYS A 458 4.83 2.74 -20.49
N TRP A 459 3.99 1.89 -19.89
CA TRP A 459 2.54 1.95 -20.03
C TRP A 459 1.89 2.59 -18.79
N GLU A 460 0.95 3.51 -19.01
CA GLU A 460 0.14 4.11 -17.96
C GLU A 460 -1.25 3.46 -17.98
N MET A 461 -1.63 2.79 -16.88
CA MET A 461 -2.95 2.17 -16.72
C MET A 461 -4.12 3.18 -16.63
N ASN A 462 -3.80 4.47 -16.57
CA ASN A 462 -4.77 5.55 -16.30
C ASN A 462 -5.26 6.24 -17.58
N SER A 463 -4.87 5.79 -18.78
CA SER A 463 -5.35 6.42 -20.00
C SER A 463 -6.85 6.16 -20.18
N GLU A 464 -7.67 7.22 -20.18
CA GLU A 464 -9.08 7.19 -20.60
C GLU A 464 -9.28 6.77 -22.07
N GLU A 465 -8.18 6.57 -22.79
CA GLU A 465 -8.18 6.06 -24.15
C GLU A 465 -8.61 4.59 -24.17
N ALA A 466 -9.66 4.27 -24.94
CA ALA A 466 -10.10 2.91 -25.25
C ALA A 466 -9.04 2.09 -26.04
N HIS A 467 -7.89 2.70 -26.33
CA HIS A 467 -6.77 2.13 -27.05
C HIS A 467 -5.57 2.09 -26.12
N LEU A 468 -4.78 1.02 -26.20
CA LEU A 468 -3.53 0.94 -25.47
C LEU A 468 -2.66 2.13 -25.88
N SER A 469 -2.39 3.03 -24.94
CA SER A 469 -1.45 4.13 -25.18
C SER A 469 -0.16 3.55 -25.75
N HIS A 470 0.40 4.20 -26.78
CA HIS A 470 1.61 3.75 -27.49
C HIS A 470 2.86 3.69 -26.57
N GLY A 471 2.70 4.05 -25.29
CA GLY A 471 3.74 4.19 -24.30
C GLY A 471 4.72 5.29 -24.67
N LYS A 472 5.60 5.64 -23.73
CA LYS A 472 6.78 6.44 -24.06
C LYS A 472 7.97 5.50 -24.12
N THR A 473 8.72 5.54 -25.22
CA THR A 473 10.00 4.84 -25.35
C THR A 473 10.91 5.27 -24.21
N MET A 474 11.61 4.31 -23.60
CA MET A 474 12.47 4.60 -22.48
C MET A 474 13.75 5.30 -22.94
N ASP A 475 14.21 6.28 -22.15
CA ASP A 475 15.54 6.89 -22.36
C ASP A 475 16.61 5.86 -21.94
N PRO A 476 17.52 5.46 -22.86
CA PRO A 476 18.57 4.48 -22.56
C PRO A 476 19.56 4.93 -21.48
N LYS A 477 19.54 6.20 -21.04
CA LYS A 477 20.40 6.73 -19.97
C LYS A 477 19.87 6.54 -18.54
N VAL A 478 18.66 6.00 -18.36
CA VAL A 478 18.10 5.76 -17.01
C VAL A 478 18.58 4.42 -16.47
N GLU A 479 19.57 4.43 -15.57
CA GLU A 479 20.22 3.21 -15.04
C GLU A 479 19.27 2.30 -14.24
N ASP A 480 18.21 2.83 -13.62
CA ASP A 480 17.27 2.04 -12.81
C ASP A 480 15.85 2.08 -13.41
N TYR A 481 15.58 1.12 -14.31
CA TYR A 481 14.24 0.90 -14.90
C TYR A 481 13.19 0.51 -13.85
N TYR A 482 13.59 0.06 -12.66
CA TYR A 482 12.66 -0.32 -11.59
C TYR A 482 13.31 -0.15 -10.22
N MET A 483 12.46 -0.06 -9.19
CA MET A 483 12.95 -0.07 -7.82
C MET A 483 13.44 -1.47 -7.44
N LYS A 484 14.71 -1.56 -7.07
CA LYS A 484 15.30 -2.79 -6.52
C LYS A 484 14.60 -3.16 -5.22
N ARG A 485 14.18 -4.42 -5.10
CA ARG A 485 13.44 -4.92 -3.93
C ARG A 485 13.98 -6.25 -3.46
N GLU A 486 14.09 -6.37 -2.16
CA GLU A 486 14.63 -7.54 -1.47
C GLU A 486 13.63 -8.04 -0.43
N LEU A 487 13.22 -9.31 -0.57
CA LEU A 487 12.45 -10.01 0.44
C LEU A 487 13.37 -10.36 1.61
N THR A 488 13.03 -9.82 2.77
CA THR A 488 13.72 -10.00 4.04
C THR A 488 12.84 -10.71 5.04
N PHE A 489 13.48 -11.36 6.01
CA PHE A 489 12.85 -12.01 7.16
C PHE A 489 13.44 -11.46 8.44
N ALA A 490 12.59 -11.12 9.41
CA ALA A 490 12.92 -10.76 10.77
C ALA A 490 12.09 -11.56 11.79
N LYS A 491 12.76 -12.16 12.76
CA LYS A 491 12.16 -12.70 13.99
C LYS A 491 12.37 -11.69 15.11
N LEU A 492 11.30 -11.06 15.54
CA LEU A 492 11.27 -9.97 16.51
C LEU A 492 10.70 -10.45 17.85
N SER A 493 11.12 -9.81 18.94
CA SER A 493 10.70 -10.12 20.30
C SER A 493 10.70 -8.88 21.17
N PRO A 494 9.77 -8.75 22.13
CA PRO A 494 8.61 -9.63 22.36
C PRO A 494 7.53 -9.47 21.28
N PHE A 495 6.62 -10.45 21.17
CA PHE A 495 5.33 -10.18 20.53
C PHE A 495 4.49 -9.31 21.47
N GLY A 496 3.88 -8.26 20.92
CA GLY A 496 3.04 -7.32 21.66
C GLY A 496 1.77 -6.97 20.91
N ARG A 497 0.87 -6.26 21.58
CA ARG A 497 -0.41 -5.77 21.04
C ARG A 497 -0.31 -4.27 20.71
N PRO A 498 -1.04 -3.74 19.72
CA PRO A 498 -0.96 -2.32 19.36
C PRO A 498 -1.39 -1.39 20.50
N LEU A 499 -0.90 -0.15 20.49
CA LEU A 499 -1.20 0.86 21.53
C LEU A 499 -2.71 1.08 21.74
N ASN A 500 -3.49 1.12 20.66
CA ASN A 500 -4.94 1.32 20.69
C ASN A 500 -5.73 0.22 21.42
N SER A 501 -5.09 -0.91 21.73
CA SER A 501 -5.69 -1.99 22.54
C SER A 501 -5.52 -1.78 24.05
N CYS A 502 -4.94 -0.66 24.49
CA CYS A 502 -4.69 -0.35 25.90
C CYS A 502 -5.94 -0.60 26.77
N SER A 503 -5.78 -1.24 27.93
CA SER A 503 -6.89 -1.57 28.84
C SER A 503 -7.04 -0.58 30.01
N THR A 504 -6.11 0.37 30.14
CA THR A 504 -6.22 1.52 31.06
C THR A 504 -5.54 2.77 30.49
N VAL A 505 -5.93 3.96 30.96
CA VAL A 505 -5.26 5.23 30.65
C VAL A 505 -3.78 5.17 31.00
N ARG A 506 -3.44 4.49 32.10
CA ARG A 506 -2.05 4.28 32.50
C ARG A 506 -1.24 3.50 31.48
N GLU A 507 -1.81 2.45 30.90
CA GLU A 507 -1.12 1.69 29.86
C GLU A 507 -0.90 2.51 28.60
N PHE A 508 -1.88 3.33 28.22
CA PHE A 508 -1.75 4.24 27.08
C PHE A 508 -0.59 5.23 27.28
N VAL A 509 -0.58 5.94 28.42
CA VAL A 509 0.48 6.92 28.74
C VAL A 509 1.83 6.24 28.92
N GLY A 510 1.86 5.10 29.62
CA GLY A 510 3.09 4.31 29.81
C GLY A 510 3.66 3.78 28.49
N GLY A 511 2.80 3.35 27.57
CA GLY A 511 3.19 2.91 26.24
C GLY A 511 3.87 4.01 25.42
N ILE A 512 3.26 5.20 25.38
CA ILE A 512 3.83 6.37 24.69
C ILE A 512 5.15 6.79 25.33
N ARG A 513 5.21 6.87 26.66
CA ARG A 513 6.45 7.21 27.39
C ARG A 513 7.59 6.24 27.07
N ASP A 514 7.34 4.94 27.16
CA ASP A 514 8.37 3.93 26.92
C ASP A 514 8.85 3.95 25.47
N ALA A 515 7.96 4.27 24.52
CA ALA A 515 8.32 4.46 23.11
C ALA A 515 9.15 5.74 22.89
N ILE A 516 8.87 6.84 23.59
CA ILE A 516 9.69 8.07 23.57
C ILE A 516 11.09 7.79 24.13
N ILE A 517 11.20 6.98 25.18
CA ILE A 517 12.52 6.55 25.70
C ILE A 517 13.26 5.72 24.64
N GLY A 518 12.56 4.80 23.96
CA GLY A 518 13.12 4.05 22.83
C GLY A 518 13.59 4.95 21.69
N HIS A 519 12.82 5.99 21.39
CA HIS A 519 13.16 7.01 20.40
C HIS A 519 14.40 7.83 20.79
N ARG A 520 14.53 8.25 22.05
CA ARG A 520 15.75 8.90 22.58
C ARG A 520 16.97 8.01 22.39
N ASN A 521 16.85 6.73 22.74
CA ASN A 521 17.95 5.76 22.61
C ASN A 521 18.35 5.54 21.14
N LEU A 522 17.41 5.61 20.19
CA LEU A 522 17.73 5.60 18.75
C LEU A 522 18.49 6.85 18.35
N HIS A 523 18.02 8.03 18.78
CA HIS A 523 18.65 9.31 18.47
C HIS A 523 20.09 9.39 19.00
N GLU A 524 20.36 8.86 20.19
CA GLU A 524 21.71 8.80 20.78
C GLU A 524 22.70 8.01 19.90
N ILE A 525 22.22 6.99 19.18
CA ILE A 525 23.01 6.26 18.18
C ILE A 525 22.85 6.80 16.74
N GLN A 526 22.41 8.05 16.63
CA GLN A 526 22.25 8.82 15.38
C GLN A 526 21.15 8.32 14.44
N ILE A 527 20.19 7.53 14.93
CA ILE A 527 19.06 7.04 14.15
C ILE A 527 17.82 7.90 14.44
N LEU A 528 17.22 8.46 13.40
CA LEU A 528 15.88 9.05 13.46
C LEU A 528 14.83 8.02 13.05
N HIS A 529 13.65 8.06 13.67
CA HIS A 529 12.59 7.10 13.34
C HIS A 529 11.86 7.49 12.04
N GLY A 530 11.49 8.76 11.90
CA GLY A 530 10.90 9.33 10.67
C GLY A 530 9.42 9.01 10.44
N ASP A 531 8.88 8.00 11.13
CA ASP A 531 7.52 7.50 10.92
C ASP A 531 6.77 7.14 12.22
N VAL A 532 6.82 8.02 13.22
CA VAL A 532 6.11 7.81 14.48
C VAL A 532 4.59 7.87 14.27
N SER A 533 3.89 6.80 14.64
CA SER A 533 2.42 6.68 14.58
C SER A 533 1.91 5.71 15.65
N GLU A 534 0.61 5.70 15.92
CA GLU A 534 0.02 4.75 16.87
C GLU A 534 0.24 3.28 16.48
N GLY A 535 0.35 2.98 15.19
CA GLY A 535 0.59 1.64 14.66
C GLY A 535 2.02 1.15 14.88
N ASN A 536 2.94 2.05 15.19
CA ASN A 536 4.36 1.77 15.40
C ASN A 536 4.73 1.73 16.90
N ILE A 537 3.73 1.73 17.79
CA ILE A 537 3.89 1.54 19.24
C ILE A 537 3.15 0.28 19.67
N ILE A 538 3.85 -0.65 20.29
CA ILE A 538 3.26 -1.87 20.86
C ILE A 538 3.36 -1.89 22.38
N LEU A 539 2.39 -2.54 23.01
CA LEU A 539 2.34 -2.87 24.41
C LEU A 539 2.69 -4.34 24.61
N PHE A 540 3.54 -4.64 25.59
CA PHE A 540 3.90 -6.02 25.95
C PHE A 540 3.97 -6.21 27.46
N GLY A 541 3.77 -7.46 27.90
CA GLY A 541 3.56 -7.81 29.30
C GLY A 541 2.10 -8.19 29.57
N PRO A 542 1.63 -8.13 30.83
CA PRO A 542 2.33 -7.61 32.00
C PRO A 542 3.52 -8.47 32.44
N ASN A 543 4.54 -7.83 33.04
CA ASN A 543 5.63 -8.57 33.69
C ASN A 543 5.17 -9.19 35.03
N HIS A 544 6.07 -9.85 35.75
CA HIS A 544 5.78 -10.46 37.06
C HIS A 544 5.26 -9.47 38.13
N LYS A 545 5.40 -8.16 37.90
CA LYS A 545 4.86 -7.08 38.77
C LYS A 545 3.54 -6.50 38.25
N GLY A 546 2.92 -7.12 37.25
CA GLY A 546 1.69 -6.60 36.64
C GLY A 546 1.89 -5.40 35.70
N VAL A 547 3.14 -5.02 35.38
CA VAL A 547 3.43 -3.81 34.60
C VAL A 547 3.53 -4.13 33.11
N THR A 548 2.69 -3.48 32.31
CA THR A 548 2.77 -3.41 30.85
C THR A 548 3.79 -2.35 30.43
N LYS A 549 4.58 -2.63 29.40
CA LYS A 549 5.58 -1.72 28.83
C LYS A 549 5.29 -1.41 27.36
N GLY A 550 5.71 -0.24 26.90
CA GLY A 550 5.71 0.14 25.49
C GLY A 550 7.02 -0.22 24.78
N LEU A 551 6.95 -0.44 23.46
CA LEU A 551 8.10 -0.49 22.55
C LEU A 551 7.78 0.21 21.24
N LEU A 552 8.79 0.88 20.70
CA LEU A 552 8.79 1.40 19.34
C LEU A 552 9.18 0.29 18.35
N ILE A 553 8.46 0.21 17.23
CA ILE A 553 8.66 -0.76 16.15
C ILE A 553 8.72 -0.06 14.79
N ASP A 554 9.08 -0.82 13.75
CA ASP A 554 9.01 -0.40 12.33
C ASP A 554 10.04 0.68 11.94
N LEU A 555 11.30 0.25 11.77
CA LEU A 555 12.42 1.12 11.38
C LEU A 555 12.59 1.22 9.85
N ASP A 556 11.53 0.91 9.09
CA ASP A 556 11.53 0.91 7.61
C ASP A 556 11.78 2.31 7.02
N MET A 557 11.48 3.36 7.78
CA MET A 557 11.61 4.79 7.39
C MET A 557 12.68 5.53 8.18
N SER A 558 13.49 4.80 8.93
CA SER A 558 14.56 5.39 9.71
C SER A 558 15.68 5.91 8.81
N THR A 559 16.38 6.93 9.28
CA THR A 559 17.54 7.52 8.62
C THR A 559 18.71 7.59 9.60
N LEU A 560 19.93 7.42 9.09
CA LEU A 560 21.14 7.59 9.89
C LEU A 560 21.73 8.98 9.63
N LEU A 561 21.76 9.85 10.64
CA LEU A 561 22.09 11.28 10.51
C LEU A 561 23.45 11.60 9.86
N GLN A 562 24.40 10.65 9.86
CA GLN A 562 25.76 10.83 9.37
C GLN A 562 26.13 9.91 8.18
N ASP A 563 25.18 9.16 7.61
CA ASP A 563 25.47 8.23 6.52
C ASP A 563 25.41 8.92 5.16
N SER A 564 26.52 8.90 4.41
CA SER A 564 26.55 9.44 3.06
C SER A 564 25.66 8.67 2.09
N ARG A 565 25.32 7.41 2.39
CA ARG A 565 24.43 6.60 1.54
C ARG A 565 23.02 7.16 1.48
N ASP A 566 22.53 7.70 2.60
CA ASP A 566 21.20 8.30 2.73
C ASP A 566 21.15 9.73 2.13
N ASN A 567 22.31 10.40 1.99
CA ASN A 567 22.39 11.76 1.42
C ASN A 567 22.13 11.83 -0.09
N ASP A 568 22.37 10.73 -0.81
CA ASP A 568 22.12 10.61 -2.25
C ASP A 568 20.66 10.22 -2.58
N GLU A 569 19.92 9.71 -1.59
CA GLU A 569 18.48 9.49 -1.77
C GLU A 569 17.79 10.83 -1.80
N ALA A 570 16.81 10.99 -2.69
CA ALA A 570 16.00 12.20 -2.71
C ALA A 570 15.48 12.43 -1.28
N LYS A 571 15.78 13.60 -0.68
CA LYS A 571 15.28 13.99 0.64
C LYS A 571 13.76 14.14 0.59
N VAL A 572 13.08 13.01 0.69
CA VAL A 572 11.62 12.93 0.67
C VAL A 572 11.16 13.09 2.11
N ILE A 573 10.20 13.98 2.34
CA ILE A 573 9.52 14.08 3.63
C ILE A 573 8.71 12.79 3.84
N THR A 574 9.02 12.05 4.90
CA THR A 574 8.41 10.76 5.21
C THR A 574 7.49 10.84 6.43
N GLY A 575 6.64 9.83 6.61
CA GLY A 575 5.81 9.68 7.81
C GLY A 575 4.30 9.64 7.52
N THR A 576 3.52 9.18 8.50
CA THR A 576 2.06 9.21 8.44
C THR A 576 1.52 10.63 8.53
N THR A 577 0.86 11.11 7.47
CA THR A 577 0.31 12.49 7.36
C THR A 577 -0.50 12.94 8.59
N LYS A 578 -1.33 12.04 9.14
CA LYS A 578 -2.14 12.30 10.36
C LYS A 578 -1.28 12.68 11.57
N PHE A 579 -0.10 12.07 11.72
CA PHE A 579 0.83 12.29 12.83
C PHE A 579 2.06 13.12 12.43
N MET A 580 2.16 13.55 11.18
CA MET A 580 3.29 14.34 10.70
C MET A 580 3.33 15.74 11.34
N ALA A 581 4.52 16.19 11.72
CA ALA A 581 4.81 17.51 12.27
C ALA A 581 4.40 18.66 11.32
N LEU A 582 3.98 19.80 11.87
CA LEU A 582 3.51 20.97 11.12
C LEU A 582 4.55 21.51 10.16
N ARG A 583 5.83 21.58 10.57
CA ARG A 583 6.91 22.07 9.70
C ARG A 583 7.11 21.18 8.46
N LEU A 584 6.98 19.87 8.63
CA LEU A 584 7.05 18.91 7.52
C LEU A 584 5.83 19.02 6.61
N LEU A 585 4.62 19.15 7.17
CA LEU A 585 3.40 19.40 6.39
C LEU A 585 3.47 20.71 5.61
N ALA A 586 4.02 21.78 6.20
CA ALA A 586 4.27 23.04 5.51
C ALA A 586 5.22 22.84 4.32
N GLY A 587 6.32 22.09 4.52
CA GLY A 587 7.24 21.74 3.43
C GLY A 587 6.55 21.00 2.29
N ILE A 588 5.69 20.02 2.59
CA ILE A 588 4.91 19.30 1.56
C ILE A 588 3.95 20.26 0.83
N ARG A 589 3.24 21.13 1.57
CA ARG A 589 2.34 22.13 0.99
C ARG A 589 3.08 23.08 0.06
N ASP A 590 4.22 23.62 0.53
CA ASP A 590 5.02 24.64 -0.16
C ASP A 590 5.95 24.03 -1.22
N LYS A 591 5.98 22.69 -1.33
CA LYS A 591 6.93 21.91 -2.15
C LYS A 591 8.39 22.21 -1.79
N ASP A 592 8.64 22.60 -0.54
CA ASP A 592 9.96 22.75 0.05
C ASP A 592 10.44 21.41 0.63
N PHE A 593 11.14 20.65 -0.19
CA PHE A 593 11.75 19.38 0.19
C PHE A 593 13.20 19.53 0.69
N SER A 594 13.64 20.75 0.98
CA SER A 594 14.96 20.98 1.61
C SER A 594 14.95 20.71 3.12
N ILE A 595 13.74 20.65 3.72
CA ILE A 595 13.55 20.45 5.16
C ILE A 595 14.09 19.08 5.58
N GLN A 596 15.04 19.09 6.50
CA GLN A 596 15.54 17.87 7.13
C GLN A 596 14.66 17.48 8.31
N GLN A 597 14.24 16.21 8.35
CA GLN A 597 13.58 15.64 9.52
C GLN A 597 14.57 15.56 10.70
N THR A 598 14.05 15.67 11.92
CA THR A 598 14.84 15.75 13.15
C THR A 598 14.10 15.04 14.29
N TYR A 599 14.79 14.80 15.41
CA TYR A 599 14.19 14.16 16.58
C TYR A 599 13.00 14.96 17.14
N ARG A 600 12.99 16.30 17.00
CA ARG A 600 11.86 17.16 17.36
C ARG A 600 10.61 16.79 16.57
N HIS A 601 10.75 16.51 15.27
CA HIS A 601 9.61 16.19 14.42
C HIS A 601 8.95 14.88 14.86
N ASP A 602 9.76 13.88 15.23
CA ASP A 602 9.26 12.62 15.82
C ASP A 602 8.59 12.85 17.19
N LEU A 603 9.14 13.73 18.05
CA LEU A 603 8.51 14.10 19.33
C LEU A 603 7.15 14.80 19.15
N GLU A 604 7.03 15.66 18.14
CA GLU A 604 5.75 16.27 17.76
C GLU A 604 4.76 15.21 17.25
N SER A 605 5.23 14.21 16.52
CA SER A 605 4.40 13.05 16.12
C SER A 605 3.90 12.24 17.33
N PHE A 606 4.72 12.00 18.35
CA PHE A 606 4.27 11.37 19.60
C PHE A 606 3.17 12.19 20.30
N PHE A 607 3.28 13.52 20.27
CA PHE A 607 2.23 14.39 20.80
C PHE A 607 0.92 14.21 20.03
N TYR A 608 0.94 14.11 18.70
CA TYR A 608 -0.27 13.81 17.94
C TYR A 608 -0.84 12.41 18.18
N VAL A 609 0.01 11.41 18.43
CA VAL A 609 -0.46 10.08 18.88
C VAL A 609 -1.21 10.19 20.21
N LEU A 610 -0.69 10.96 21.17
CA LEU A 610 -1.37 11.23 22.43
C LEU A 610 -2.74 11.88 22.21
N LEU A 611 -2.80 12.96 21.42
CA LEU A 611 -4.04 13.70 21.19
C LEU A 611 -5.11 12.85 20.50
N VAL A 612 -4.74 12.18 19.40
CA VAL A 612 -5.67 11.32 18.64
C VAL A 612 -6.16 10.18 19.52
N GLY A 613 -5.29 9.52 20.29
CA GLY A 613 -5.71 8.48 21.23
C GLY A 613 -6.68 9.01 22.29
N CYS A 614 -6.42 10.17 22.89
CA CYS A 614 -7.33 10.80 23.86
C CYS A 614 -8.71 11.17 23.29
N MET A 615 -8.77 11.54 22.02
CA MET A 615 -10.01 11.94 21.34
C MET A 615 -10.78 10.73 20.78
N SER A 616 -10.09 9.66 20.39
CA SER A 616 -10.68 8.53 19.67
C SER A 616 -10.89 7.28 20.53
N TYR A 617 -10.00 6.97 21.47
CA TYR A 617 -10.10 5.72 22.23
C TYR A 617 -11.18 5.84 23.33
N GLY A 618 -11.88 4.73 23.60
CA GLY A 618 -12.95 4.76 24.61
C GLY A 618 -14.31 5.24 24.11
N ARG A 619 -14.47 5.50 22.79
CA ARG A 619 -15.68 6.05 22.17
C ARG A 619 -16.17 5.17 21.02
N ASP A 620 -17.46 5.27 20.71
CA ASP A 620 -18.01 4.75 19.46
C ASP A 620 -17.39 5.49 18.27
N PRO A 621 -17.15 4.82 17.13
CA PRO A 621 -16.53 5.44 15.95
C PRO A 621 -17.25 6.70 15.46
N GLU A 622 -18.58 6.72 15.51
CA GLU A 622 -19.44 7.86 15.13
C GLU A 622 -19.30 9.06 16.07
N SER A 623 -18.77 8.85 17.27
CA SER A 623 -18.51 9.91 18.27
C SER A 623 -17.09 10.47 18.18
N VAL A 624 -16.26 9.97 17.26
CA VAL A 624 -14.92 10.51 17.00
C VAL A 624 -15.06 11.76 16.13
N PRO A 625 -14.33 12.85 16.40
CA PRO A 625 -14.49 14.06 15.60
C PRO A 625 -14.06 13.83 14.14
N ASP A 626 -14.99 13.99 13.20
CA ASP A 626 -14.78 13.74 11.78
C ASP A 626 -13.66 14.60 11.18
N TYR A 627 -13.43 15.80 11.73
CA TYR A 627 -12.35 16.68 11.30
C TYR A 627 -10.94 16.11 11.57
N LEU A 628 -10.78 15.05 12.37
CA LEU A 628 -9.49 14.36 12.50
C LEU A 628 -9.06 13.69 11.19
N GLU A 629 -10.01 13.33 10.32
CA GLU A 629 -9.69 12.83 8.98
C GLU A 629 -9.22 13.95 8.05
N GLN A 630 -9.58 15.21 8.33
CA GLN A 630 -9.07 16.38 7.61
C GLN A 630 -7.57 16.64 7.84
N TRP A 631 -6.96 16.01 8.85
CA TRP A 631 -5.51 16.02 9.05
C TRP A 631 -4.75 15.09 8.08
N CYS A 632 -5.47 14.25 7.32
CA CYS A 632 -4.90 13.21 6.48
C CYS A 632 -5.74 12.99 5.20
N THR A 633 -5.89 14.05 4.42
CA THR A 633 -6.53 14.06 3.10
C THR A 633 -5.48 14.07 1.97
N PRO A 634 -5.88 13.88 0.71
CA PRO A 634 -5.00 14.13 -0.43
C PRO A 634 -4.50 15.59 -0.55
N SER A 635 -5.17 16.55 0.09
CA SER A 635 -4.77 17.97 0.06
C SER A 635 -3.80 18.30 1.20
N SER A 636 -2.52 18.50 0.86
CA SER A 636 -1.49 18.90 1.83
C SER A 636 -1.77 20.26 2.46
N ALA A 637 -2.36 21.19 1.70
CA ALA A 637 -2.77 22.51 2.19
C ALA A 637 -3.85 22.40 3.28
N LEU A 638 -4.88 21.58 3.05
CA LEU A 638 -5.94 21.33 4.03
C LEU A 638 -5.38 20.65 5.29
N ASN A 639 -4.54 19.63 5.12
CA ASN A 639 -3.93 18.90 6.22
C ASN A 639 -3.11 19.82 7.13
N TYR A 640 -2.28 20.68 6.53
CA TYR A 640 -1.51 21.68 7.28
C TYR A 640 -2.43 22.69 7.96
N GLY A 641 -3.34 23.32 7.21
CA GLY A 641 -4.18 24.42 7.72
C GLY A 641 -5.07 23.99 8.88
N MET A 642 -5.78 22.86 8.75
CA MET A 642 -6.65 22.34 9.80
C MET A 642 -5.86 21.94 11.05
N LYS A 643 -4.76 21.20 10.87
CA LYS A 643 -3.92 20.79 12.01
C LYS A 643 -3.30 21.99 12.69
N GLN A 644 -2.80 22.97 11.94
CA GLN A 644 -2.21 24.18 12.48
C GLN A 644 -3.25 24.99 13.27
N SER A 645 -4.46 25.21 12.74
CA SER A 645 -5.53 25.91 13.46
C SER A 645 -5.89 25.20 14.77
N HIS A 646 -6.09 23.88 14.74
CA HIS A 646 -6.47 23.12 15.93
C HIS A 646 -5.37 23.11 16.99
N ILE A 647 -4.10 23.08 16.61
CA ILE A 647 -2.99 23.03 17.56
C ILE A 647 -2.60 24.42 18.07
N VAL A 648 -2.74 25.46 17.25
CA VAL A 648 -2.27 26.81 17.57
C VAL A 648 -3.39 27.70 18.08
N CYS A 649 -4.49 27.79 17.36
CA CYS A 649 -5.57 28.74 17.62
C CYS A 649 -6.67 28.13 18.49
N ASP A 650 -7.14 26.93 18.15
CA ASP A 650 -8.39 26.37 18.67
C ASP A 650 -8.18 25.20 19.64
N PHE A 651 -6.99 25.07 20.23
CA PHE A 651 -6.59 23.89 21.01
C PHE A 651 -7.55 23.53 22.14
N GLU A 652 -8.02 24.51 22.92
CA GLU A 652 -8.95 24.24 24.03
C GLU A 652 -10.30 23.73 23.52
N LYS A 653 -10.82 24.30 22.40
CA LYS A 653 -12.13 23.95 21.86
C LYS A 653 -12.09 22.66 21.04
N GLN A 654 -11.15 22.55 20.11
CA GLN A 654 -11.10 21.48 19.11
C GLN A 654 -10.23 20.29 19.52
N ILE A 655 -9.38 20.41 20.54
CA ILE A 655 -8.60 19.28 21.04
C ILE A 655 -9.07 18.90 22.44
N ILE A 656 -8.88 19.80 23.41
CA ILE A 656 -9.17 19.52 24.81
C ILE A 656 -10.67 19.25 25.02
N GLY A 657 -11.56 20.04 24.41
CA GLY A 657 -13.01 19.86 24.49
C GLY A 657 -13.51 18.50 24.02
N PHE A 658 -12.74 17.80 23.19
CA PHE A 658 -13.13 16.52 22.58
C PHE A 658 -12.45 15.29 23.21
N PHE A 659 -11.61 15.46 24.24
CA PHE A 659 -11.07 14.31 24.98
C PHE A 659 -12.21 13.41 25.47
N SER A 660 -12.05 12.09 25.33
CA SER A 660 -13.07 11.16 25.81
C SER A 660 -13.20 11.24 27.32
N PRO A 661 -14.38 10.93 27.89
CA PRO A 661 -14.59 10.98 29.34
C PRO A 661 -13.53 10.20 30.13
N LYS A 662 -12.95 9.15 29.53
CA LYS A 662 -11.92 8.32 30.14
C LYS A 662 -10.54 8.98 30.15
N PHE A 663 -10.27 9.87 29.20
CA PHE A 663 -8.99 10.60 29.07
C PHE A 663 -9.04 12.03 29.62
N GLU A 664 -10.13 12.43 30.30
CA GLU A 664 -10.29 13.74 30.93
C GLU A 664 -9.08 14.13 31.82
N CYS A 665 -8.53 13.16 32.54
CA CYS A 665 -7.37 13.35 33.41
C CYS A 665 -6.05 13.68 32.67
N LEU A 666 -6.02 13.57 31.34
CA LEU A 666 -4.83 13.86 30.52
C LEU A 666 -4.85 15.26 29.88
N LYS A 667 -5.89 16.08 30.11
CA LYS A 667 -5.97 17.44 29.54
C LYS A 667 -4.77 18.31 29.91
N ASP A 668 -4.34 18.26 31.17
CA ASP A 668 -3.18 19.02 31.65
C ASP A 668 -1.86 18.51 31.08
N LEU A 669 -1.74 17.20 30.87
CA LEU A 669 -0.59 16.60 30.19
C LEU A 669 -0.50 17.13 28.75
N ALA A 670 -1.61 17.15 28.02
CA ALA A 670 -1.67 17.64 26.66
C ALA A 670 -1.29 19.12 26.56
N ARG A 671 -1.79 19.96 27.47
CA ARG A 671 -1.38 21.39 27.56
C ARG A 671 0.10 21.55 27.87
N THR A 672 0.64 20.73 28.77
CA THR A 672 2.05 20.77 29.18
C THR A 672 2.96 20.42 28.01
N ILE A 673 2.71 19.30 27.31
CA ILE A 673 3.50 18.89 26.15
C ILE A 673 3.38 19.91 25.02
N ARG A 674 2.18 20.46 24.77
CA ARG A 674 1.99 21.55 23.79
C ARG A 674 2.87 22.75 24.13
N LYS A 675 2.90 23.18 25.39
CA LYS A 675 3.74 24.30 25.84
C LYS A 675 5.23 24.01 25.63
N ILE A 676 5.67 22.79 25.87
CA ILE A 676 7.07 22.38 25.65
C ILE A 676 7.44 22.45 24.16
N LEU A 677 6.57 21.95 23.27
CA LEU A 677 6.86 21.85 21.83
C LEU A 677 6.67 23.17 21.06
N PHE A 678 5.75 24.03 21.50
CA PHE A 678 5.32 25.21 20.75
C PHE A 678 5.51 26.55 21.49
N GLY A 679 5.94 26.53 22.75
CA GLY A 679 6.12 27.73 23.58
C GLY A 679 4.82 28.23 24.25
N GLN A 680 4.90 29.41 24.89
CA GLN A 680 3.73 30.12 25.44
C GLN A 680 3.22 31.19 24.47
N PRO A 681 1.90 31.48 24.47
CA PRO A 681 1.38 32.63 23.76
C PRO A 681 1.98 33.93 24.34
N THR A 682 2.64 34.74 23.53
CA THR A 682 3.04 36.10 23.93
C THR A 682 1.85 37.06 23.81
N LEU A 683 1.80 38.06 24.71
CA LEU A 683 0.75 39.09 24.75
C LEU A 683 0.63 39.93 23.46
N SER A 684 1.64 39.90 22.59
CA SER A 684 1.69 40.65 21.33
C SER A 684 1.12 39.89 20.12
N GLY A 685 0.71 38.62 20.27
CA GLY A 685 0.24 37.79 19.14
C GLY A 685 1.32 37.42 18.11
N GLU A 686 2.52 37.99 18.23
CA GLU A 686 3.67 37.74 17.37
C GLU A 686 4.66 36.81 18.08
N ARG A 687 4.53 35.51 17.78
CA ARG A 687 5.43 34.36 17.96
C ARG A 687 4.69 33.18 18.57
N PHE A 688 3.76 32.62 17.80
CA PHE A 688 3.74 31.16 17.75
C PHE A 688 4.91 30.72 16.86
N MET A 689 5.51 29.57 17.18
CA MET A 689 6.33 28.73 16.29
C MET A 689 7.85 28.96 16.30
N GLU A 690 8.52 28.56 17.38
CA GLU A 690 9.88 28.02 17.23
C GLU A 690 9.79 26.61 16.63
N TYR A 691 9.82 26.55 15.29
CA TYR A 691 10.01 25.29 14.56
C TYR A 691 11.46 24.76 14.65
N GLY A 692 12.32 25.46 15.38
CA GLY A 692 13.69 25.06 15.62
C GLY A 692 13.76 23.66 16.23
N THR A 693 14.83 22.96 15.88
CA THR A 693 15.27 21.78 16.62
C THR A 693 16.41 22.25 17.51
N PRO A 694 16.27 22.19 18.84
CA PRO A 694 17.38 22.53 19.73
C PRO A 694 18.63 21.68 19.43
N GLU A 695 19.82 22.22 19.64
CA GLU A 695 21.06 21.42 19.51
C GLU A 695 21.15 20.37 20.62
N ASN A 696 20.79 20.76 21.85
CA ASN A 696 20.68 19.83 22.97
C ASN A 696 19.29 19.17 22.98
N SER A 697 19.24 17.87 22.68
CA SER A 697 18.01 17.09 22.65
C SER A 697 17.30 16.97 24.00
N ASP A 698 18.04 17.08 25.10
CA ASP A 698 17.52 16.92 26.46
C ASP A 698 16.50 18.01 26.81
N LEU A 699 16.62 19.19 26.17
CA LEU A 699 15.67 20.30 26.32
C LEU A 699 14.24 19.95 25.89
N LEU A 700 14.05 18.92 25.07
CA LEU A 700 12.72 18.40 24.72
C LEU A 700 12.44 17.04 25.37
N TYR A 701 13.40 16.11 25.37
CA TYR A 701 13.16 14.77 25.93
C TYR A 701 12.86 14.80 27.42
N ASP A 702 13.68 15.46 28.23
CA ASP A 702 13.55 15.43 29.68
C ASP A 702 12.22 16.02 30.18
N PRO A 703 11.79 17.22 29.76
CA PRO A 703 10.52 17.78 30.24
C PRO A 703 9.30 17.00 29.72
N ILE A 704 9.34 16.41 28.53
CA ILE A 704 8.24 15.56 28.02
C ILE A 704 8.15 14.27 28.83
N ILE A 705 9.28 13.59 29.07
CA ILE A 705 9.33 12.35 29.85
C ILE A 705 8.91 12.62 31.31
N ALA A 706 9.33 13.75 31.89
CA ALA A 706 8.92 14.16 33.23
C ALA A 706 7.41 14.37 33.32
N ALA A 707 6.81 15.11 32.38
CA ALA A 707 5.36 15.32 32.35
C ALA A 707 4.57 14.00 32.24
N LEU A 708 5.04 13.06 31.42
CA LEU A 708 4.43 11.73 31.31
C LEU A 708 4.55 10.91 32.60
N ASN A 709 5.71 10.95 33.27
CA ASN A 709 5.92 10.27 34.55
C ASN A 709 5.01 10.85 35.64
N ASP A 710 4.88 12.18 35.73
CA ASP A 710 3.98 12.83 36.69
C ASP A 710 2.52 12.42 36.47
N SER A 711 2.08 12.34 35.21
CA SER A 711 0.75 11.83 34.87
C SER A 711 0.58 10.37 35.28
N ILE A 712 1.58 9.51 35.07
CA ILE A 712 1.53 8.10 35.50
C ILE A 712 1.43 8.00 37.02
N LEU A 713 2.22 8.76 37.78
CA LEU A 713 2.17 8.78 39.24
C LEU A 713 0.79 9.22 39.76
N LYS A 714 0.19 10.25 39.15
CA LYS A 714 -1.18 10.69 39.46
C LYS A 714 -2.23 9.61 39.17
N LEU A 715 -2.03 8.82 38.11
CA LEU A 715 -2.90 7.69 37.76
C LEU A 715 -2.74 6.51 38.73
N GLU A 716 -1.53 6.25 39.21
CA GLU A 716 -1.26 5.17 40.19
C GLU A 716 -1.81 5.49 41.59
N GLY A 717 -1.85 6.78 41.97
CA GLY A 717 -2.43 7.23 43.24
C GLY A 717 -3.97 7.24 43.29
N LYS A 718 -4.67 6.92 42.20
CA LYS A 718 -6.14 6.98 42.09
C LYS A 718 -6.69 5.68 41.49
N LYS A 719 -7.79 5.14 42.07
CA LYS A 719 -8.51 3.98 41.51
C LYS A 719 -9.31 4.39 40.25
N TYR A 720 -8.66 4.45 39.09
CA TYR A 720 -9.36 4.67 37.82
C TYR A 720 -9.99 3.37 37.28
N SER A 721 -11.14 3.48 36.62
CA SER A 721 -11.89 2.36 36.06
C SER A 721 -11.14 1.68 34.90
N ARG A 722 -11.28 0.35 34.80
CA ARG A 722 -10.76 -0.44 33.66
C ARG A 722 -11.60 -0.19 32.41
N PHE A 723 -11.00 -0.21 31.23
CA PHE A 723 -11.79 -0.30 29.98
C PHE A 723 -12.47 -1.69 29.93
N THR A 724 -13.77 -1.75 29.65
CA THR A 724 -14.47 -3.00 29.34
C THR A 724 -14.18 -3.43 27.89
N PRO A 725 -14.36 -4.71 27.52
CA PRO A 725 -14.08 -5.19 26.17
C PRO A 725 -14.84 -4.47 25.04
N ASN A 726 -15.98 -3.86 25.35
CA ASN A 726 -16.80 -3.08 24.42
C ASN A 726 -16.39 -1.60 24.33
N ASP A 727 -15.49 -1.15 25.21
CA ASP A 727 -15.09 0.27 25.32
C ASP A 727 -13.91 0.64 24.44
N CYS A 728 -13.12 -0.32 23.96
CA CYS A 728 -12.36 -0.04 22.76
C CYS A 728 -13.38 -0.15 21.64
N PRO A 729 -13.59 0.88 20.79
CA PRO A 729 -14.06 0.56 19.48
C PRO A 729 -13.10 -0.54 19.02
N LEU A 730 -13.66 -1.68 18.64
CA LEU A 730 -13.07 -2.39 17.56
C LEU A 730 -12.92 -1.33 16.46
N PHE A 731 -11.77 -0.65 16.44
CA PHE A 731 -11.00 -0.60 15.22
C PHE A 731 -10.81 -2.08 14.89
N ILE A 732 -11.85 -2.70 14.33
CA ILE A 732 -11.70 -3.76 13.36
C ILE A 732 -10.84 -3.05 12.35
N TYR A 733 -9.53 -3.15 12.52
CA TYR A 733 -8.52 -2.71 11.61
C TYR A 733 -8.91 -1.49 10.73
N SER A 734 -8.24 -0.36 10.95
CA SER A 734 -7.56 0.22 9.79
C SER A 734 -6.59 -0.87 9.28
N ARG A 735 -7.09 -1.67 8.33
CA ARG A 735 -6.47 -2.90 7.80
C ARG A 735 -5.14 -2.61 7.12
#